data_AF-A0AAJ0CUW7-F1
#
_entry.id   AF-A0AAJ0CUW7-F1
#
_cell.length_a   1.000
_cell.length_b   1.000
_cell.length_c   1.000
_cell.angle_alpha   90.00
_cell.angle_beta   90.00
_cell.angle_gamma   90.00
#
_symmetry.space_group_name_H-M   'P 1'
#
loop_
_entity.id
_entity.type
_entity.pdbx_description
1 polymer ?
#
loop_
_entity_poly.entity_id
_entity_poly.type
_entity_poly.pdbx_seq_one_letter_code
_entity_poly.pdbx_strand_id
1 'polypeptide(L)'
;MGIISSMLGVEDQSQLKHHMDPGMANNNTNNNTNTNTERRILFLDAYDSFTNNIVSLLKDALGSHITVHVLHMDLKTIDSDPAPDWTKEQFLDRLSDFDAVVCGPGPGSPLHDADVGAFKLLWELSREQCVPVLGICLGFQSLVEHFGGEIRRLRRGLHGMVREIDHVRDPPADIFDGVSPFKATLYHSLCADVGQDEIPEQDWRDARWLPPARAPELLPLAWMLEKDKDDINCDPERILMAVRHVARPFWGVQYHPESVCTETAAQGVIRNWFHQALKWNDAARREVRRTESAKHVDSLNPSNHSLPGAESGRDLSSCLWWQDLQSGLAQRGVRPGYSCRQVKLPGGVDTADIAEVLCLGNKDTIILDSSSTVNGDPLARNSIIALGVEEALRLEYHVGDDYLVLRQPSVAGREEESQQIRLGTVVDPWRPWHVISEYWRWRKVSDDGYHTPTFKGGFMGFVTYEMGLSTLSPGSVSKARGHHRPDLCMAWVSKSIVLDHQAGTAYIQSLTTRDLDDSWIDGVVNAIQTSHAWKHPGCGRNLDSKPRRSNEALLDDVRQSKGRLRMFVPDSHGYEADVSKCQEYIREGESYELCLTAQTTMSRPPGNDQPHHTRTGISAETPLEQPSKAVSGLDEASRHGTPWQIYRTLRARQPAPFGSFTRLGGATLISCSPERFLMHDPKGLCSMRPMKGTVRKSAAVSTLAQAEQILHVPKEEAENLMIVDLVRHDLYGVCGAQSVTVPDLLRVEEYATVFQMVTAVNGQLPAGKLDAGTDPDRGGFPFTGMDVLASCLPPGSMTGAPKKRSCEILRTIEPGERSVYSGVIGYLDVQGRGDWSVTIRTMFRWDDEKAPAQGNETEPREVWRIGAGGAVTTLSTPEGEREEMFVKLYGPLGTFSDTA
;
A
#
# COMPACT_ATOMS: atom_id res chain seq x y z
N MET A 1 26.55 11.88 -20.95
CA MET A 1 26.52 10.70 -21.85
C MET A 1 27.92 10.13 -21.98
N GLY A 2 28.19 9.07 -21.20
CA GLY A 2 29.49 8.43 -21.07
C GLY A 2 29.80 8.23 -19.59
N ILE A 3 29.88 6.98 -19.15
CA ILE A 3 30.07 6.50 -17.75
C ILE A 3 28.78 6.28 -16.93
N ILE A 4 27.69 5.77 -17.53
CA ILE A 4 26.66 4.94 -16.85
C ILE A 4 26.01 4.02 -17.91
N SER A 5 26.78 3.09 -18.49
CA SER A 5 26.27 2.14 -19.51
C SER A 5 26.87 0.74 -19.38
N SER A 6 27.59 0.43 -18.30
CA SER A 6 28.26 -0.87 -18.13
C SER A 6 27.69 -1.72 -16.98
N MET A 7 26.48 -1.43 -16.49
CA MET A 7 25.79 -2.25 -15.47
C MET A 7 24.41 -2.77 -15.89
N LEU A 8 23.99 -2.57 -17.14
CA LEU A 8 22.67 -3.00 -17.61
C LEU A 8 22.82 -3.77 -18.92
N GLY A 9 22.91 -5.10 -18.82
CA GLY A 9 22.67 -6.00 -19.94
C GLY A 9 21.17 -6.06 -20.20
N VAL A 10 20.63 -5.04 -20.87
CA VAL A 10 19.27 -5.06 -21.44
C VAL A 10 19.43 -5.25 -22.94
N GLU A 11 19.27 -6.48 -23.41
CA GLU A 11 19.11 -6.73 -24.84
C GLU A 11 17.68 -6.40 -25.28
N ASP A 12 17.62 -5.56 -26.29
CA ASP A 12 16.46 -5.04 -27.00
C ASP A 12 15.65 -6.17 -27.65
N GLN A 13 14.53 -6.57 -27.03
CA GLN A 13 13.54 -7.45 -27.66
C GLN A 13 12.68 -6.67 -28.67
N SER A 14 13.28 -6.29 -29.80
CA SER A 14 12.52 -5.74 -30.92
C SER A 14 13.09 -6.14 -32.28
N GLN A 15 13.11 -7.46 -32.57
CA GLN A 15 12.91 -8.00 -33.94
C GLN A 15 13.00 -9.52 -33.99
N LEU A 16 11.86 -10.20 -34.03
CA LEU A 16 11.75 -11.55 -34.61
C LEU A 16 10.55 -11.55 -35.57
N LYS A 17 10.83 -11.22 -36.82
CA LYS A 17 9.91 -11.41 -37.95
C LYS A 17 9.80 -12.91 -38.25
N HIS A 18 8.56 -13.39 -38.38
CA HIS A 18 8.23 -14.69 -38.92
C HIS A 18 8.85 -14.91 -40.31
N HIS A 19 9.71 -15.93 -40.42
CA HIS A 19 9.96 -16.62 -41.68
C HIS A 19 9.65 -18.10 -41.48
N MET A 20 8.55 -18.54 -42.11
CA MET A 20 8.27 -19.93 -42.36
C MET A 20 9.18 -20.40 -43.50
N ASP A 21 9.87 -21.53 -43.30
CA ASP A 21 10.37 -22.34 -44.41
C ASP A 21 10.02 -23.81 -44.13
N PRO A 22 9.43 -24.56 -45.09
CA PRO A 22 8.91 -25.89 -44.84
C PRO A 22 9.88 -27.00 -45.29
N GLY A 23 10.08 -27.98 -44.42
CA GLY A 23 10.43 -29.34 -44.82
C GLY A 23 11.79 -29.83 -44.36
N MET A 24 11.79 -30.79 -43.43
CA MET A 24 12.44 -32.09 -43.66
C MET A 24 11.98 -33.13 -42.62
N ALA A 25 11.95 -34.36 -43.09
CA ALA A 25 11.17 -35.47 -42.59
C ALA A 25 11.74 -36.16 -41.33
N ASN A 26 10.80 -36.74 -40.57
CA ASN A 26 10.88 -37.99 -39.81
C ASN A 26 12.29 -38.60 -39.61
N ASN A 27 12.73 -38.65 -38.35
CA ASN A 27 13.33 -39.86 -37.82
C ASN A 27 13.01 -40.01 -36.33
N ASN A 28 12.12 -40.95 -36.07
CA ASN A 28 11.80 -41.54 -34.78
C ASN A 28 13.04 -42.24 -34.21
N THR A 29 13.50 -41.81 -33.04
CA THR A 29 14.16 -42.69 -32.07
C THR A 29 13.58 -42.42 -30.69
N ASN A 30 12.68 -43.32 -30.30
CA ASN A 30 12.20 -43.49 -28.93
C ASN A 30 13.38 -43.59 -27.95
N ASN A 31 13.35 -42.78 -26.89
CA ASN A 31 13.82 -43.22 -25.57
C ASN A 31 13.17 -42.41 -24.44
N ASN A 32 12.45 -43.15 -23.60
CA ASN A 32 12.02 -42.90 -22.22
C ASN A 32 11.08 -41.72 -21.88
N THR A 33 9.80 -42.10 -21.79
CA THR A 33 8.85 -41.77 -20.73
C THR A 33 9.46 -41.14 -19.46
N ASN A 34 9.13 -39.87 -19.20
CA ASN A 34 8.88 -39.42 -17.84
C ASN A 34 7.55 -38.67 -17.83
N THR A 35 6.57 -39.29 -17.20
CA THR A 35 5.24 -38.77 -16.94
C THR A 35 5.34 -37.43 -16.22
N ASN A 36 4.54 -36.46 -16.65
CA ASN A 36 4.40 -35.13 -16.08
C ASN A 36 3.74 -35.22 -14.68
N THR A 37 4.44 -35.80 -13.70
CA THR A 37 4.00 -35.87 -12.31
C THR A 37 4.07 -34.47 -11.72
N GLU A 38 2.90 -33.92 -11.36
CA GLU A 38 2.75 -32.73 -10.51
C GLU A 38 3.75 -32.82 -9.35
N ARG A 39 4.36 -31.72 -8.91
CA ARG A 39 5.28 -31.70 -7.76
C ARG A 39 4.76 -30.72 -6.72
N ARG A 40 4.97 -31.01 -5.43
CA ARG A 40 4.39 -30.26 -4.33
C ARG A 40 5.46 -29.76 -3.38
N ILE A 41 5.42 -28.47 -3.08
CA ILE A 41 6.26 -27.82 -2.08
C ILE A 41 5.36 -27.30 -0.97
N LEU A 42 5.69 -27.61 0.28
CA LEU A 42 5.12 -26.94 1.44
C LEU A 42 5.96 -25.70 1.75
N PHE A 43 5.34 -24.54 1.82
CA PHE A 43 5.97 -23.31 2.26
C PHE A 43 5.44 -22.95 3.64
N LEU A 44 6.34 -22.78 4.61
CA LEU A 44 6.00 -22.33 5.95
C LEU A 44 6.25 -20.83 6.08
N ASP A 45 5.18 -20.06 6.15
CA ASP A 45 5.20 -18.60 6.27
C ASP A 45 5.30 -18.16 7.73
N ALA A 46 6.34 -17.39 8.06
CA ALA A 46 6.52 -16.78 9.36
C ALA A 46 6.01 -15.33 9.39
N TYR A 47 4.86 -15.08 8.77
CA TYR A 47 4.20 -13.76 8.69
C TYR A 47 5.06 -12.67 8.03
N ASP A 48 5.82 -13.03 6.99
CA ASP A 48 6.67 -12.10 6.26
C ASP A 48 5.93 -11.42 5.09
N SER A 49 6.33 -10.19 4.78
CA SER A 49 5.76 -9.42 3.67
C SER A 49 6.41 -9.69 2.32
N PHE A 50 7.23 -10.75 2.19
CA PHE A 50 7.81 -11.18 0.92
C PHE A 50 7.45 -12.63 0.56
N THR A 51 6.64 -13.33 1.37
CA THR A 51 6.22 -14.72 1.13
C THR A 51 5.67 -14.95 -0.28
N ASN A 52 4.70 -14.14 -0.75
CA ASN A 52 4.16 -14.27 -2.10
C ASN A 52 5.21 -14.03 -3.20
N ASN A 53 6.23 -13.19 -2.96
CA ASN A 53 7.32 -13.01 -3.90
C ASN A 53 8.14 -14.30 -4.03
N ILE A 54 8.42 -14.99 -2.92
CA ILE A 54 9.15 -16.27 -2.92
C ILE A 54 8.31 -17.37 -3.58
N VAL A 55 7.01 -17.43 -3.30
CA VAL A 55 6.11 -18.39 -3.95
C VAL A 55 6.09 -18.16 -5.47
N SER A 56 6.04 -16.91 -5.93
CA SER A 56 6.16 -16.61 -7.36
C SER A 56 7.53 -17.03 -7.90
N LEU A 57 8.63 -16.72 -7.21
CA LEU A 57 9.98 -17.13 -7.59
C LEU A 57 10.10 -18.65 -7.74
N LEU A 58 9.54 -19.43 -6.82
CA LEU A 58 9.55 -20.90 -6.91
C LEU A 58 8.85 -21.37 -8.18
N LYS A 59 7.69 -20.80 -8.50
CA LYS A 59 6.93 -21.12 -9.72
C LYS A 59 7.67 -20.70 -10.99
N ASP A 60 8.35 -19.56 -10.97
CA ASP A 60 9.12 -19.04 -12.09
C ASP A 60 10.39 -19.85 -12.35
N ALA A 61 11.13 -20.18 -11.29
CA ALA A 61 12.39 -20.90 -11.39
C ALA A 61 12.20 -22.39 -11.70
N LEU A 62 11.17 -23.04 -11.13
CA LEU A 62 10.95 -24.48 -11.21
C LEU A 62 9.89 -24.88 -12.25
N GLY A 63 9.04 -23.94 -12.68
CA GLY A 63 8.02 -24.12 -13.70
C GLY A 63 6.60 -24.33 -13.15
N SER A 64 5.61 -24.22 -14.03
CA SER A 64 4.17 -24.19 -13.70
C SER A 64 3.59 -25.52 -13.20
N HIS A 65 4.34 -26.62 -13.24
CA HIS A 65 3.93 -27.93 -12.75
C HIS A 65 4.19 -28.13 -11.25
N ILE A 66 4.81 -27.13 -10.60
CA ILE A 66 5.00 -27.10 -9.15
C ILE A 66 3.79 -26.43 -8.49
N THR A 67 3.14 -27.19 -7.62
CA THR A 67 2.15 -26.70 -6.66
C THR A 67 2.86 -26.24 -5.40
N VAL A 68 2.58 -25.04 -4.93
CA VAL A 68 3.11 -24.53 -3.67
C VAL A 68 1.96 -24.33 -2.70
N HIS A 69 1.99 -25.05 -1.58
CA HIS A 69 1.01 -24.92 -0.52
C HIS A 69 1.61 -24.11 0.63
N VAL A 70 0.99 -22.99 0.99
CA VAL A 70 1.47 -22.12 2.06
C VAL A 70 0.68 -22.41 3.34
N LEU A 71 1.41 -22.63 4.44
CA LEU A 71 0.88 -22.79 5.80
C LEU A 71 1.64 -21.83 6.72
N HIS A 72 0.99 -21.25 7.72
CA HIS A 72 1.73 -20.48 8.70
C HIS A 72 2.61 -21.39 9.57
N MET A 73 3.74 -20.85 10.02
CA MET A 73 4.68 -21.56 10.90
C MET A 73 4.06 -22.03 12.22
N ASP A 74 2.94 -21.43 12.66
CA ASP A 74 2.20 -21.81 13.87
C ASP A 74 1.09 -22.84 13.57
N LEU A 75 1.17 -23.47 12.40
CA LEU A 75 0.26 -24.49 11.88
C LEU A 75 -1.16 -24.00 11.61
N LYS A 76 -1.37 -22.68 11.58
CA LYS A 76 -2.63 -22.10 11.13
C LYS A 76 -2.74 -22.17 9.62
N THR A 77 -3.92 -22.56 9.17
CA THR A 77 -4.25 -22.57 7.75
C THR A 77 -4.54 -21.17 7.25
N ILE A 78 -4.23 -20.92 5.97
CA ILE A 78 -4.67 -19.69 5.29
C ILE A 78 -6.18 -19.79 5.07
N ASP A 79 -6.88 -18.66 5.08
CA ASP A 79 -8.36 -18.52 4.92
C ASP A 79 -8.99 -19.27 3.72
N SER A 80 -8.18 -19.77 2.78
CA SER A 80 -8.63 -20.54 1.61
C SER A 80 -8.42 -22.06 1.72
N ASP A 81 -7.85 -22.58 2.80
CA ASP A 81 -7.68 -24.02 3.02
C ASP A 81 -8.98 -24.66 3.55
N PRO A 82 -9.47 -25.76 2.95
CA PRO A 82 -10.66 -26.47 3.45
C PRO A 82 -10.45 -27.25 4.76
N ALA A 83 -9.21 -27.42 5.24
CA ALA A 83 -8.90 -28.11 6.50
C ALA A 83 -8.77 -27.12 7.69
N PRO A 84 -9.11 -27.50 8.94
CA PRO A 84 -8.82 -26.68 10.11
C PRO A 84 -7.30 -26.60 10.37
N ASP A 85 -6.89 -25.69 11.27
CA ASP A 85 -5.52 -25.59 11.80
C ASP A 85 -4.91 -26.97 12.08
N TRP A 86 -3.67 -27.17 11.64
CA TRP A 86 -3.02 -28.48 11.70
C TRP A 86 -2.50 -28.73 13.11
N THR A 87 -2.78 -29.91 13.66
CA THR A 87 -2.07 -30.40 14.85
C THR A 87 -0.63 -30.77 14.49
N LYS A 88 0.27 -30.83 15.49
CA LYS A 88 1.65 -31.27 15.31
C LYS A 88 1.71 -32.67 14.67
N GLU A 89 0.84 -33.59 15.07
CA GLU A 89 0.76 -34.95 14.52
C GLU A 89 0.31 -34.95 13.06
N GLN A 90 -0.70 -34.14 12.72
CA GLN A 90 -1.17 -34.00 11.34
C GLN A 90 -0.11 -33.37 10.44
N PHE A 91 0.59 -32.34 10.92
CA PHE A 91 1.70 -31.73 10.20
C PHE A 91 2.76 -32.78 9.85
N LEU A 92 3.22 -33.54 10.84
CA LEU A 92 4.25 -34.58 10.64
C LEU A 92 3.80 -35.69 9.68
N ASP A 93 2.55 -36.14 9.74
CA ASP A 93 2.03 -37.14 8.79
C ASP A 93 1.97 -36.58 7.35
N ARG A 94 1.49 -35.34 7.20
CA ARG A 94 1.32 -34.66 5.91
C ARG A 94 2.63 -34.25 5.26
N LEU A 95 3.76 -34.20 5.98
CA LEU A 95 5.07 -33.99 5.35
C LEU A 95 5.34 -35.01 4.24
N SER A 96 4.77 -36.22 4.33
CA SER A 96 4.87 -37.25 3.30
C SER A 96 4.13 -36.92 1.99
N ASP A 97 3.27 -35.90 1.96
CA ASP A 97 2.54 -35.45 0.76
C ASP A 97 3.38 -34.51 -0.14
N PHE A 98 4.50 -34.00 0.37
CA PHE A 98 5.31 -32.96 -0.29
C PHE A 98 6.66 -33.50 -0.78
N ASP A 99 7.15 -33.00 -1.92
CA ASP A 99 8.50 -33.34 -2.41
C ASP A 99 9.58 -32.58 -1.61
N ALA A 100 9.28 -31.36 -1.16
CA ALA A 100 10.19 -30.53 -0.37
C ALA A 100 9.42 -29.52 0.50
N VAL A 101 10.12 -28.93 1.47
CA VAL A 101 9.62 -27.87 2.34
C VAL A 101 10.50 -26.62 2.21
N VAL A 102 9.91 -25.44 2.27
CA VAL A 102 10.62 -24.16 2.40
C VAL A 102 10.20 -23.51 3.71
N CYS A 103 11.17 -23.23 4.58
CA CYS A 103 10.97 -22.40 5.76
C CYS A 103 11.25 -20.95 5.35
N GLY A 104 10.21 -20.14 5.28
CA GLY A 104 10.28 -18.76 4.80
C GLY A 104 11.06 -17.83 5.73
N PRO A 105 11.32 -16.60 5.25
CA PRO A 105 11.77 -15.50 6.11
C PRO A 105 10.66 -15.11 7.11
N GLY A 106 11.00 -14.27 8.07
CA GLY A 106 10.06 -13.73 9.05
C GLY A 106 10.73 -12.71 9.95
N PRO A 107 9.94 -11.85 10.62
CA PRO A 107 10.44 -11.00 11.68
C PRO A 107 10.73 -11.83 12.94
N GLY A 108 11.48 -11.23 13.86
CA GLY A 108 11.81 -11.82 15.16
C GLY A 108 13.15 -12.55 15.17
N SER A 109 13.29 -13.51 16.07
CA SER A 109 14.54 -14.23 16.32
C SER A 109 14.31 -15.73 16.44
N PRO A 110 15.19 -16.57 15.87
CA PRO A 110 15.08 -18.02 16.02
C PRO A 110 15.25 -18.51 17.47
N LEU A 111 15.75 -17.65 18.35
CA LEU A 111 15.87 -17.92 19.79
C LEU A 111 14.52 -17.89 20.52
N HIS A 112 13.46 -17.40 19.88
CA HIS A 112 12.10 -17.41 20.40
C HIS A 112 11.24 -18.44 19.68
N ASP A 113 10.68 -19.39 20.43
CA ASP A 113 9.84 -20.46 19.86
C ASP A 113 8.63 -19.92 19.08
N ALA A 114 8.09 -18.77 19.51
CA ALA A 114 6.96 -18.12 18.86
C ALA A 114 7.28 -17.58 17.46
N ASP A 115 8.55 -17.34 17.14
CA ASP A 115 8.98 -16.76 15.86
C ASP A 115 9.35 -17.85 14.83
N VAL A 116 9.65 -19.09 15.28
CA VAL A 116 10.03 -20.20 14.38
C VAL A 116 9.08 -21.40 14.35
N GLY A 117 8.31 -21.65 15.42
CA GLY A 117 7.19 -22.59 15.40
C GLY A 117 7.54 -23.95 14.81
N ALA A 118 6.83 -24.34 13.75
CA ALA A 118 6.97 -25.62 13.06
C ALA A 118 8.34 -25.86 12.42
N PHE A 119 9.20 -24.82 12.24
CA PHE A 119 10.55 -25.01 11.73
C PHE A 119 11.33 -26.00 12.61
N LYS A 120 11.24 -25.86 13.95
CA LYS A 120 11.95 -26.75 14.89
C LYS A 120 11.56 -28.21 14.74
N LEU A 121 10.30 -28.48 14.40
CA LEU A 121 9.80 -29.83 14.19
C LEU A 121 10.48 -30.53 13.01
N LEU A 122 10.87 -29.78 11.97
CA LEU A 122 11.57 -30.30 10.81
C LEU A 122 13.02 -30.68 11.17
N TRP A 123 13.67 -29.87 12.00
CA TRP A 123 15.06 -30.08 12.41
C TRP A 123 15.21 -31.28 13.36
N GLU A 124 14.18 -31.58 14.15
CA GLU A 124 14.12 -32.73 15.06
C GLU A 124 13.91 -34.09 14.34
N LEU A 125 13.56 -34.09 13.05
CA LEU A 125 13.26 -35.33 12.32
C LEU A 125 14.48 -36.26 12.23
N SER A 126 14.24 -37.56 12.49
CA SER A 126 15.23 -38.60 12.19
C SER A 126 15.52 -38.67 10.69
N ARG A 127 16.70 -39.19 10.32
CA ARG A 127 17.14 -39.25 8.91
C ARG A 127 16.15 -39.98 8.01
N GLU A 128 15.50 -41.01 8.54
CA GLU A 128 14.49 -41.83 7.84
C GLU A 128 13.17 -41.08 7.63
N GLN A 129 12.88 -40.08 8.47
CA GLN A 129 11.68 -39.25 8.41
C GLN A 129 11.93 -37.89 7.74
N CYS A 130 13.18 -37.51 7.50
CA CYS A 130 13.53 -36.23 6.90
C CYS A 130 12.88 -36.03 5.53
N VAL A 131 12.32 -34.85 5.35
CA VAL A 131 11.95 -34.27 4.04
C VAL A 131 13.03 -33.24 3.66
N PRO A 132 13.34 -33.03 2.36
CA PRO A 132 14.22 -31.95 1.96
C PRO A 132 13.70 -30.57 2.37
N VAL A 133 14.57 -29.71 2.92
CA VAL A 133 14.20 -28.37 3.39
C VAL A 133 15.14 -27.29 2.88
N LEU A 134 14.59 -26.13 2.49
CA LEU A 134 15.33 -24.88 2.32
C LEU A 134 14.88 -23.85 3.37
N GLY A 135 15.80 -23.40 4.22
CA GLY A 135 15.58 -22.25 5.09
C GLY A 135 16.00 -20.95 4.42
N ILE A 136 15.16 -19.91 4.45
CA ILE A 136 15.47 -18.57 3.94
C ILE A 136 15.43 -17.58 5.09
N CYS A 137 16.48 -16.77 5.28
CA CYS A 137 16.60 -15.80 6.36
C CYS A 137 16.29 -16.42 7.74
N LEU A 138 15.15 -16.12 8.37
CA LEU A 138 14.74 -16.71 9.65
C LEU A 138 14.74 -18.25 9.63
N GLY A 139 14.29 -18.88 8.53
CA GLY A 139 14.37 -20.33 8.36
C GLY A 139 15.81 -20.85 8.32
N PHE A 140 16.75 -20.09 7.73
CA PHE A 140 18.19 -20.40 7.76
C PHE A 140 18.78 -20.20 9.16
N GLN A 141 18.43 -19.11 9.83
CA GLN A 141 18.92 -18.83 11.19
C GLN A 141 18.44 -19.91 12.18
N SER A 142 17.18 -20.33 12.07
CA SER A 142 16.62 -21.44 12.85
C SER A 142 17.35 -22.76 12.60
N LEU A 143 17.70 -23.06 11.34
CA LEU A 143 18.50 -24.23 11.01
C LEU A 143 19.88 -24.17 11.67
N VAL A 144 20.57 -23.04 11.58
CA VAL A 144 21.94 -22.92 12.13
C VAL A 144 21.94 -23.01 13.65
N GLU A 145 21.00 -22.33 14.31
CA GLU A 145 20.82 -22.36 15.77
C GLU A 145 20.57 -23.79 16.28
N HIS A 146 19.68 -24.53 15.61
CA HIS A 146 19.36 -25.89 16.02
C HIS A 146 20.57 -26.86 15.97
N PHE A 147 21.48 -26.67 15.00
CA PHE A 147 22.64 -27.54 14.80
C PHE A 147 23.94 -26.97 15.41
N GLY A 148 23.81 -26.21 16.49
CA GLY A 148 24.91 -25.80 17.37
C GLY A 148 25.58 -24.48 16.99
N GLY A 149 25.09 -23.78 15.97
CA GLY A 149 25.47 -22.39 15.73
C GLY A 149 24.82 -21.43 16.73
N GLU A 150 25.36 -20.22 16.83
CA GLU A 150 24.81 -19.13 17.62
C GLU A 150 24.18 -18.06 16.72
N ILE A 151 23.36 -17.20 17.30
CA ILE A 151 22.75 -16.06 16.61
C ILE A 151 23.22 -14.78 17.28
N ARG A 152 23.81 -13.89 16.49
CA ARG A 152 24.32 -12.61 16.98
C ARG A 152 23.83 -11.45 16.12
N ARG A 153 23.94 -10.25 16.66
CA ARG A 153 23.62 -9.03 15.93
C ARG A 153 24.77 -8.66 15.00
N LEU A 154 24.41 -8.15 13.82
CA LEU A 154 25.35 -7.45 12.96
C LEU A 154 25.78 -6.13 13.59
N ARG A 155 27.00 -5.67 13.26
CA ARG A 155 27.45 -4.33 13.65
C ARG A 155 26.53 -3.25 13.08
N ARG A 156 26.04 -3.47 11.85
CA ARG A 156 25.07 -2.64 11.15
C ARG A 156 24.07 -3.55 10.43
N GLY A 157 22.77 -3.34 10.67
CA GLY A 157 21.74 -4.09 9.95
C GLY A 157 21.71 -3.73 8.46
N LEU A 158 21.45 -4.73 7.62
CA LEU A 158 21.65 -4.67 6.17
C LEU A 158 20.33 -4.60 5.38
N HIS A 159 19.26 -4.08 5.99
CA HIS A 159 17.94 -4.01 5.35
C HIS A 159 17.95 -3.20 4.05
N GLY A 160 17.48 -3.83 2.96
CA GLY A 160 17.42 -3.23 1.62
C GLY A 160 18.79 -3.05 0.96
N MET A 161 19.84 -3.63 1.52
CA MET A 161 21.19 -3.53 0.97
C MET A 161 21.45 -4.64 -0.05
N VAL A 162 22.01 -4.27 -1.20
CA VAL A 162 22.46 -5.24 -2.21
C VAL A 162 23.96 -5.51 -2.01
N ARG A 163 24.34 -6.79 -1.91
CA ARG A 163 25.72 -7.24 -1.70
C ARG A 163 26.08 -8.42 -2.59
N GLU A 164 27.36 -8.54 -2.91
CA GLU A 164 27.91 -9.69 -3.61
C GLU A 164 28.01 -10.90 -2.66
N ILE A 165 27.64 -12.08 -3.16
CA ILE A 165 27.67 -13.34 -2.42
C ILE A 165 28.87 -14.17 -2.89
N ASP A 166 29.89 -14.35 -2.03
CA ASP A 166 31.02 -15.26 -2.32
C ASP A 166 30.59 -16.69 -1.98
N HIS A 167 30.28 -17.48 -3.00
CA HIS A 167 29.87 -18.87 -2.83
C HIS A 167 30.95 -19.85 -3.31
N VAL A 168 30.87 -21.07 -2.79
CA VAL A 168 31.75 -22.18 -3.18
C VAL A 168 31.64 -22.45 -4.69
N ARG A 169 32.75 -22.82 -5.33
CA ARG A 169 32.85 -23.02 -6.79
C ARG A 169 33.46 -24.36 -7.21
N ASP A 170 34.35 -24.95 -6.42
CA ASP A 170 35.06 -26.19 -6.80
C ASP A 170 35.34 -27.11 -5.59
N PRO A 171 35.13 -28.45 -5.70
CA PRO A 171 34.35 -29.21 -6.70
C PRO A 171 33.08 -29.89 -6.12
N PRO A 172 32.13 -30.31 -6.98
CA PRO A 172 30.93 -29.53 -7.33
C PRO A 172 30.27 -28.83 -6.13
N ALA A 173 29.84 -27.59 -6.37
CA ALA A 173 29.41 -26.60 -5.38
C ALA A 173 27.97 -26.79 -4.84
N ASP A 174 27.51 -28.03 -4.71
CA ASP A 174 26.15 -28.38 -4.26
C ASP A 174 25.03 -27.54 -4.91
N ILE A 175 24.32 -26.69 -4.15
CA ILE A 175 23.25 -25.84 -4.67
C ILE A 175 23.77 -24.64 -5.48
N PHE A 176 25.06 -24.31 -5.37
CA PHE A 176 25.73 -23.27 -6.17
C PHE A 176 26.43 -23.83 -7.42
N ASP A 177 26.29 -25.12 -7.71
CA ASP A 177 26.93 -25.74 -8.87
C ASP A 177 26.53 -25.07 -10.19
N GLY A 178 27.51 -24.57 -10.94
CA GLY A 178 27.29 -23.83 -12.18
C GLY A 178 26.58 -22.47 -12.04
N VAL A 179 26.41 -21.94 -10.82
CA VAL A 179 25.86 -20.60 -10.58
C VAL A 179 26.97 -19.57 -10.71
N SER A 180 26.78 -18.56 -11.55
CA SER A 180 27.72 -17.42 -11.66
C SER A 180 27.67 -16.57 -10.39
N PRO A 181 28.77 -15.88 -10.01
CA PRO A 181 28.74 -14.87 -8.95
C PRO A 181 27.61 -13.89 -9.16
N PHE A 182 26.95 -13.52 -8.07
CA PHE A 182 25.76 -12.67 -8.13
C PHE A 182 25.66 -11.75 -6.92
N LYS A 183 24.87 -10.70 -7.09
CA LYS A 183 24.43 -9.83 -6.01
C LYS A 183 23.03 -10.17 -5.54
N ALA A 184 22.81 -10.08 -4.23
CA ALA A 184 21.52 -10.32 -3.61
C ALA A 184 21.16 -9.22 -2.60
N THR A 185 19.86 -8.99 -2.46
CA THR A 185 19.28 -8.11 -1.45
C THR A 185 19.24 -8.80 -0.09
N LEU A 186 19.55 -8.03 0.95
CA LEU A 186 19.58 -8.48 2.34
C LEU A 186 18.49 -7.77 3.16
N TYR A 187 17.81 -8.51 4.04
CA TYR A 187 16.88 -7.95 5.02
C TYR A 187 17.09 -8.58 6.40
N HIS A 188 18.26 -8.35 7.00
CA HIS A 188 18.54 -8.89 8.33
C HIS A 188 19.41 -7.96 9.20
N SER A 189 19.08 -7.94 10.49
CA SER A 189 19.90 -7.40 11.58
C SER A 189 20.68 -8.49 12.32
N LEU A 190 20.20 -9.73 12.25
CA LEU A 190 20.80 -10.89 12.91
C LEU A 190 21.61 -11.69 11.89
N CYS A 191 22.66 -12.35 12.35
CA CYS A 191 23.42 -13.29 11.55
C CYS A 191 23.76 -14.55 12.35
N ALA A 192 23.98 -15.63 11.61
CA ALA A 192 24.43 -16.89 12.18
C ALA A 192 25.94 -16.87 12.42
N ASP A 193 26.36 -17.38 13.58
CA ASP A 193 27.74 -17.55 13.99
C ASP A 193 28.05 -19.02 14.24
N VAL A 194 28.87 -19.58 13.37
CA VAL A 194 29.37 -20.95 13.45
C VAL A 194 30.81 -21.00 13.94
N GLY A 195 31.32 -19.92 14.55
CA GLY A 195 32.71 -19.77 14.98
C GLY A 195 33.61 -19.16 13.88
N GLN A 196 33.04 -18.48 12.89
CA GLN A 196 33.83 -17.91 11.78
C GLN A 196 34.83 -16.84 12.21
N ASP A 197 34.54 -16.15 13.32
CA ASP A 197 35.37 -15.07 13.85
C ASP A 197 36.55 -15.61 14.68
N GLU A 198 36.54 -16.90 15.03
CA GLU A 198 37.66 -17.59 15.71
C GLU A 198 38.78 -18.02 14.75
N ILE A 199 38.49 -18.04 13.44
CA ILE A 199 39.43 -18.49 12.41
C ILE A 199 40.43 -17.35 12.10
N PRO A 200 41.75 -17.55 12.26
CA PRO A 200 42.74 -16.55 11.91
C PRO A 200 42.66 -16.15 10.42
N GLU A 201 42.90 -14.87 10.09
CA GLU A 201 42.81 -14.35 8.72
C GLU A 201 43.65 -15.14 7.70
N GLN A 202 44.84 -15.59 8.12
CA GLN A 202 45.73 -16.41 7.29
C GLN A 202 45.14 -17.77 6.89
N ASP A 203 44.23 -18.33 7.71
CA ASP A 203 43.64 -19.65 7.53
C ASP A 203 42.23 -19.56 6.91
N TRP A 204 41.62 -18.37 6.89
CA TRP A 204 40.25 -18.13 6.44
C TRP A 204 39.98 -18.65 5.03
N ARG A 205 40.92 -18.45 4.10
CA ARG A 205 40.74 -18.82 2.68
C ARG A 205 40.42 -20.30 2.50
N ASP A 206 41.08 -21.16 3.26
CA ASP A 206 40.95 -22.60 3.15
C ASP A 206 39.91 -23.15 4.14
N ALA A 207 39.83 -22.58 5.34
CA ALA A 207 38.93 -23.05 6.40
C ALA A 207 37.46 -22.71 6.19
N ARG A 208 37.13 -21.62 5.47
CA ARG A 208 35.74 -21.12 5.33
C ARG A 208 34.77 -22.07 4.64
N TRP A 209 35.26 -23.09 3.95
CA TRP A 209 34.44 -24.11 3.27
C TRP A 209 34.41 -25.44 4.01
N LEU A 210 35.05 -25.54 5.17
CA LEU A 210 35.10 -26.75 5.98
C LEU A 210 34.01 -26.74 7.07
N PRO A 211 33.60 -27.91 7.59
CA PRO A 211 32.73 -27.95 8.76
C PRO A 211 33.39 -27.22 9.94
N PRO A 212 32.72 -26.24 10.53
CA PRO A 212 33.27 -25.47 11.62
C PRO A 212 33.24 -26.27 12.94
N ALA A 213 34.17 -25.97 13.85
CA ALA A 213 34.27 -26.68 15.12
C ALA A 213 33.03 -26.51 16.01
N ARG A 214 32.37 -25.34 15.96
CA ARG A 214 31.17 -25.02 16.76
C ARG A 214 29.92 -25.75 16.25
N ALA A 215 29.78 -25.85 14.92
CA ALA A 215 28.63 -26.50 14.27
C ALA A 215 29.12 -27.56 13.26
N PRO A 216 29.67 -28.70 13.72
CA PRO A 216 30.33 -29.68 12.86
C PRO A 216 29.38 -30.40 11.89
N GLU A 217 28.06 -30.31 12.12
CA GLU A 217 27.03 -30.88 11.25
C GLU A 217 26.64 -29.96 10.09
N LEU A 218 27.17 -28.73 10.05
CA LEU A 218 26.90 -27.74 9.02
C LEU A 218 28.14 -27.56 8.13
N LEU A 219 27.92 -27.44 6.84
CA LEU A 219 28.94 -27.09 5.86
C LEU A 219 28.60 -25.72 5.25
N PRO A 220 29.43 -24.69 5.47
CA PRO A 220 29.27 -23.40 4.83
C PRO A 220 29.39 -23.49 3.31
N LEU A 221 28.48 -22.80 2.61
CA LEU A 221 28.42 -22.77 1.14
C LEU A 221 28.57 -21.38 0.56
N ALA A 222 28.28 -20.33 1.32
CA ALA A 222 28.50 -18.95 0.89
C ALA A 222 28.77 -18.01 2.07
N TRP A 223 29.49 -16.93 1.77
CA TRP A 223 29.91 -15.89 2.71
C TRP A 223 29.76 -14.50 2.09
N MET A 224 29.75 -13.50 2.96
CA MET A 224 29.88 -12.10 2.61
C MET A 224 30.80 -11.42 3.64
N LEU A 225 31.56 -10.42 3.19
CA LEU A 225 32.45 -9.62 4.03
C LEU A 225 31.92 -8.19 4.08
N GLU A 226 31.41 -7.75 5.22
CA GLU A 226 30.95 -6.37 5.41
C GLU A 226 32.05 -5.57 6.09
N LYS A 227 32.47 -4.48 5.45
CA LYS A 227 33.46 -3.57 6.03
C LYS A 227 32.76 -2.49 6.83
N ASP A 228 33.33 -2.17 7.99
CA ASP A 228 32.94 -0.95 8.69
C ASP A 228 33.46 0.25 7.90
N LYS A 229 32.56 1.17 7.54
CA LYS A 229 32.93 2.40 6.82
C LYS A 229 33.51 3.45 7.76
N ASP A 230 33.19 3.38 9.05
CA ASP A 230 33.57 4.37 10.06
C ASP A 230 34.88 3.99 10.77
N ASP A 231 35.30 2.72 10.70
CA ASP A 231 36.60 2.26 11.16
C ASP A 231 37.32 1.38 10.12
N ILE A 232 38.15 2.03 9.30
CA ILE A 232 38.95 1.37 8.24
C ILE A 232 39.97 0.38 8.83
N ASN A 233 40.31 0.49 10.12
CA ASN A 233 41.26 -0.40 10.78
C ASN A 233 40.61 -1.64 11.40
N CYS A 234 39.27 -1.74 11.37
CA CYS A 234 38.56 -2.90 11.87
C CYS A 234 38.52 -4.01 10.80
N ASP A 235 38.74 -5.25 11.22
CA ASP A 235 38.60 -6.40 10.34
C ASP A 235 37.16 -6.51 9.80
N PRO A 236 36.99 -6.88 8.52
CA PRO A 236 35.67 -7.02 7.93
C PRO A 236 34.87 -8.09 8.67
N GLU A 237 33.59 -7.80 8.92
CA GLU A 237 32.66 -8.73 9.54
C GLU A 237 32.36 -9.87 8.56
N ARG A 238 32.67 -11.11 8.98
CA ARG A 238 32.41 -12.33 8.19
C ARG A 238 30.99 -12.81 8.44
N ILE A 239 30.17 -12.82 7.40
CA ILE A 239 28.75 -13.11 7.49
C ILE A 239 28.45 -14.37 6.68
N LEU A 240 27.92 -15.39 7.36
CA LEU A 240 27.55 -16.66 6.75
C LEU A 240 26.28 -16.49 5.91
N MET A 241 26.37 -16.82 4.62
CA MET A 241 25.30 -16.57 3.65
C MET A 241 24.57 -17.82 3.19
N ALA A 242 25.17 -19.00 3.32
CA ALA A 242 24.50 -20.25 3.04
C ALA A 242 25.17 -21.43 3.74
N VAL A 243 24.38 -22.45 4.09
CA VAL A 243 24.86 -23.72 4.64
C VAL A 243 24.11 -24.90 4.02
N ARG A 244 24.72 -26.09 4.13
CA ARG A 244 24.00 -27.36 4.08
C ARG A 244 24.30 -28.19 5.32
N HIS A 245 23.37 -29.04 5.71
CA HIS A 245 23.66 -30.08 6.68
C HIS A 245 24.49 -31.19 6.02
N VAL A 246 25.43 -31.79 6.77
CA VAL A 246 26.35 -32.82 6.26
C VAL A 246 25.66 -34.15 5.89
N ALA A 247 24.67 -34.59 6.68
CA ALA A 247 24.01 -35.89 6.55
C ALA A 247 22.49 -35.85 6.29
N ARG A 248 21.84 -34.70 6.49
CA ARG A 248 20.39 -34.49 6.31
C ARG A 248 20.14 -33.57 5.12
N PRO A 249 18.98 -33.66 4.44
CA PRO A 249 18.67 -32.88 3.24
C PRO A 249 18.22 -31.45 3.59
N PHE A 250 19.01 -30.74 4.39
CA PHE A 250 18.69 -29.39 4.84
C PHE A 250 19.70 -28.41 4.27
N TRP A 251 19.18 -27.35 3.66
CA TRP A 251 19.95 -26.22 3.15
C TRP A 251 19.38 -24.94 3.72
N GLY A 252 20.18 -23.89 3.75
CA GLY A 252 19.64 -22.56 4.01
C GLY A 252 20.48 -21.45 3.40
N VAL A 253 19.82 -20.30 3.18
CA VAL A 253 20.40 -19.08 2.61
C VAL A 253 20.00 -17.85 3.44
N GLN A 254 20.92 -16.91 3.61
CA GLN A 254 20.75 -15.67 4.37
C GLN A 254 20.64 -14.44 3.43
N TYR A 255 19.81 -14.53 2.42
CA TYR A 255 19.49 -13.40 1.53
C TYR A 255 18.08 -13.62 0.94
N HIS A 256 17.54 -12.60 0.28
CA HIS A 256 16.21 -12.66 -0.31
C HIS A 256 16.30 -12.93 -1.81
N PRO A 257 16.23 -14.21 -2.26
CA PRO A 257 16.38 -14.56 -3.66
C PRO A 257 15.28 -13.98 -4.56
N GLU A 258 14.16 -13.57 -3.98
CA GLU A 258 12.95 -13.07 -4.64
C GLU A 258 12.92 -11.55 -4.82
N SER A 259 13.78 -10.82 -4.11
CA SER A 259 13.83 -9.36 -4.16
C SER A 259 14.09 -8.89 -5.58
N VAL A 260 13.44 -7.80 -5.98
CA VAL A 260 13.55 -7.26 -7.35
C VAL A 260 14.99 -6.87 -7.74
N CYS A 261 15.85 -6.58 -6.76
CA CYS A 261 17.26 -6.26 -6.99
C CYS A 261 18.22 -7.45 -6.83
N THR A 262 17.73 -8.64 -6.47
CA THR A 262 18.56 -9.86 -6.49
C THR A 262 18.73 -10.32 -7.93
N GLU A 263 19.98 -10.53 -8.34
CA GLU A 263 20.30 -10.88 -9.73
C GLU A 263 19.76 -12.28 -10.10
N THR A 264 19.33 -12.42 -11.35
CA THR A 264 18.66 -13.64 -11.86
C THR A 264 19.51 -14.90 -11.77
N ALA A 265 20.83 -14.79 -11.67
CA ALA A 265 21.72 -15.91 -11.42
C ALA A 265 21.37 -16.65 -10.11
N ALA A 266 20.85 -15.96 -9.09
CA ALA A 266 20.40 -16.56 -7.83
C ALA A 266 19.27 -17.59 -8.03
N GLN A 267 18.48 -17.49 -9.11
CA GLN A 267 17.46 -18.49 -9.45
C GLN A 267 18.08 -19.87 -9.75
N GLY A 268 19.34 -19.90 -10.19
CA GLY A 268 20.11 -21.13 -10.33
C GLY A 268 20.22 -21.90 -9.02
N VAL A 269 20.36 -21.19 -7.89
CA VAL A 269 20.43 -21.80 -6.55
C VAL A 269 19.13 -22.51 -6.20
N ILE A 270 17.98 -21.89 -6.51
CA ILE A 270 16.65 -22.48 -6.26
C ILE A 270 16.44 -23.75 -7.11
N ARG A 271 16.81 -23.70 -8.39
CA ARG A 271 16.72 -24.87 -9.29
C ARG A 271 17.61 -26.01 -8.80
N ASN A 272 18.84 -25.70 -8.45
CA ASN A 272 19.80 -26.68 -7.97
C ASN A 272 19.36 -27.30 -6.64
N TRP A 273 18.89 -26.49 -5.68
CA TRP A 273 18.32 -26.99 -4.43
C TRP A 273 17.18 -27.98 -4.69
N PHE A 274 16.23 -27.63 -5.55
CA PHE A 274 15.11 -28.53 -5.82
C PHE A 274 15.56 -29.82 -6.51
N HIS A 275 16.55 -29.75 -7.41
CA HIS A 275 17.17 -30.94 -7.98
C HIS A 275 17.85 -31.82 -6.91
N GLN A 276 18.53 -31.23 -5.93
CA GLN A 276 19.13 -31.98 -4.81
C GLN A 276 18.07 -32.60 -3.91
N ALA A 277 16.97 -31.88 -3.66
CA ALA A 277 15.82 -32.40 -2.93
C ALA A 277 15.23 -33.65 -3.58
N LEU A 278 15.01 -33.61 -4.90
CA LEU A 278 14.51 -34.77 -5.65
C LEU A 278 15.50 -35.94 -5.65
N LYS A 279 16.80 -35.67 -5.86
CA LYS A 279 17.85 -36.70 -5.76
C LYS A 279 17.87 -37.37 -4.39
N TRP A 280 17.69 -36.60 -3.32
CA TRP A 280 17.60 -37.15 -1.97
C TRP A 280 16.38 -38.05 -1.79
N ASN A 281 15.19 -37.61 -2.24
CA ASN A 281 13.98 -38.42 -2.18
C ASN A 281 14.17 -39.78 -2.89
N ASP A 282 14.79 -39.77 -4.08
CA ASP A 282 15.09 -40.99 -4.84
C ASP A 282 16.09 -41.88 -4.10
N ALA A 283 17.18 -41.31 -3.58
CA ALA A 283 18.23 -42.05 -2.87
C ALA A 283 17.75 -42.64 -1.54
N ALA A 284 16.90 -41.91 -0.81
CA ALA A 284 16.29 -42.34 0.44
C ALA A 284 15.09 -43.28 0.21
N ARG A 285 14.67 -43.50 -1.05
CA ARG A 285 13.45 -44.25 -1.42
C ARG A 285 12.20 -43.72 -0.70
N ARG A 286 12.11 -42.40 -0.56
CA ARG A 286 10.98 -41.73 0.08
C ARG A 286 9.79 -41.71 -0.87
N GLU A 287 8.71 -42.39 -0.52
CA GLU A 287 7.47 -42.36 -1.29
C GLU A 287 6.66 -41.10 -0.94
N VAL A 288 6.53 -40.18 -1.91
CA VAL A 288 5.66 -39.00 -1.77
C VAL A 288 4.21 -39.41 -2.02
N ARG A 289 3.34 -39.25 -1.03
CA ARG A 289 1.91 -39.61 -1.15
C ARG A 289 1.22 -38.66 -2.14
N ARG A 290 0.69 -39.21 -3.23
CA ARG A 290 -0.02 -38.46 -4.29
C ARG A 290 -1.52 -38.71 -4.33
N THR A 291 -2.13 -39.10 -3.21
CA THR A 291 -3.56 -39.41 -3.13
C THR A 291 -4.44 -38.23 -3.58
N GLU A 292 -5.40 -38.48 -4.47
CA GLU A 292 -6.41 -37.50 -4.94
C GLU A 292 -7.28 -36.95 -3.79
N SER A 293 -7.32 -37.63 -2.63
CA SER A 293 -8.12 -37.25 -1.46
C SER A 293 -7.49 -36.16 -0.58
N ALA A 294 -6.19 -35.85 -0.74
CA ALA A 294 -5.53 -34.77 -0.02
C ALA A 294 -5.49 -33.52 -0.91
N LYS A 295 -6.51 -32.65 -0.80
CA LYS A 295 -6.57 -31.38 -1.51
C LYS A 295 -5.66 -30.36 -0.83
N HIS A 296 -4.50 -30.10 -1.41
CA HIS A 296 -3.60 -29.01 -1.01
C HIS A 296 -3.81 -27.83 -1.95
N VAL A 297 -4.15 -26.66 -1.41
CA VAL A 297 -4.42 -25.47 -2.21
C VAL A 297 -3.12 -24.95 -2.82
N ASP A 298 -3.11 -24.83 -4.15
CA ASP A 298 -2.01 -24.18 -4.87
C ASP A 298 -2.08 -22.66 -4.67
N SER A 299 -1.15 -22.13 -3.88
CA SER A 299 -1.07 -20.73 -3.50
C SER A 299 -0.69 -19.87 -4.70
N LEU A 300 -1.24 -18.67 -4.80
CA LEU A 300 -1.12 -17.79 -5.97
C LEU A 300 -1.67 -18.37 -7.28
N ASN A 301 -2.41 -19.49 -7.25
CA ASN A 301 -3.15 -19.94 -8.42
C ASN A 301 -4.36 -19.02 -8.62
N PRO A 302 -4.48 -18.34 -9.78
CA PRO A 302 -5.61 -17.50 -10.12
C PRO A 302 -6.98 -18.13 -9.86
N SER A 303 -7.10 -19.44 -10.05
CA SER A 303 -8.35 -20.19 -9.95
C SER A 303 -8.72 -20.56 -8.51
N ASN A 304 -7.75 -20.60 -7.59
CA ASN A 304 -7.94 -21.00 -6.19
C ASN A 304 -8.08 -19.82 -5.24
N HIS A 305 -7.77 -18.60 -5.69
CA HIS A 305 -7.83 -17.42 -4.86
C HIS A 305 -9.29 -17.07 -4.54
N SER A 306 -9.73 -17.49 -3.36
CA SER A 306 -11.02 -17.09 -2.78
C SER A 306 -10.87 -15.72 -2.10
N LEU A 307 -11.95 -14.94 -2.05
CA LEU A 307 -11.96 -13.72 -1.24
C LEU A 307 -11.89 -14.11 0.24
N PRO A 308 -11.06 -13.45 1.07
CA PRO A 308 -11.02 -13.74 2.50
C PRO A 308 -12.40 -13.51 3.15
N GLY A 309 -12.77 -14.31 4.13
CA GLY A 309 -14.09 -14.26 4.77
C GLY A 309 -15.25 -14.83 3.94
N ALA A 310 -15.02 -15.22 2.68
CA ALA A 310 -15.96 -16.00 1.88
C ALA A 310 -15.63 -17.49 2.02
N GLU A 311 -16.40 -18.23 2.83
CA GLU A 311 -16.28 -19.70 2.86
C GLU A 311 -16.52 -20.26 1.44
N SER A 312 -15.51 -20.94 0.91
CA SER A 312 -15.58 -21.56 -0.42
C SER A 312 -16.83 -22.45 -0.52
N GLY A 313 -17.74 -22.09 -1.43
CA GLY A 313 -18.98 -22.83 -1.67
C GLY A 313 -20.24 -22.35 -0.96
N ARG A 314 -20.24 -21.20 -0.26
CA ARG A 314 -21.51 -20.57 0.15
C ARG A 314 -22.13 -19.80 -1.01
N ASP A 315 -23.38 -20.16 -1.33
CA ASP A 315 -24.25 -19.38 -2.20
C ASP A 315 -24.50 -18.00 -1.59
N LEU A 316 -24.36 -16.93 -2.37
CA LEU A 316 -24.71 -15.55 -1.98
C LEU A 316 -26.07 -15.48 -1.28
N SER A 317 -27.04 -16.30 -1.72
CA SER A 317 -28.39 -16.36 -1.13
C SER A 317 -28.41 -16.71 0.37
N SER A 318 -27.36 -17.39 0.86
CA SER A 318 -27.20 -17.79 2.27
C SER A 318 -26.64 -16.68 3.16
N CYS A 319 -26.09 -15.61 2.58
CA CYS A 319 -25.54 -14.49 3.33
C CYS A 319 -26.64 -13.57 3.87
N LEU A 320 -26.57 -13.20 5.15
CA LEU A 320 -27.54 -12.27 5.76
C LEU A 320 -27.56 -10.90 5.07
N TRP A 321 -26.37 -10.36 4.78
CA TRP A 321 -26.24 -9.07 4.09
C TRP A 321 -26.85 -9.11 2.68
N TRP A 322 -26.81 -10.27 1.99
CA TRP A 322 -27.38 -10.41 0.66
C TRP A 322 -28.89 -10.22 0.68
N GLN A 323 -29.57 -10.81 1.67
CA GLN A 323 -31.02 -10.67 1.86
C GLN A 323 -31.40 -9.21 2.13
N ASP A 324 -30.63 -8.51 2.98
CA ASP A 324 -30.88 -7.10 3.27
C ASP A 324 -30.66 -6.22 2.03
N LEU A 325 -29.69 -6.54 1.17
CA LEU A 325 -29.47 -5.83 -0.09
C LEU A 325 -30.65 -5.98 -1.08
N GLN A 326 -31.48 -7.03 -0.99
CA GLN A 326 -32.62 -7.23 -1.90
C GLN A 326 -33.77 -6.23 -1.68
N SER A 327 -33.69 -5.31 -0.72
CA SER A 327 -34.78 -4.39 -0.39
C SER A 327 -34.30 -3.00 0.06
N GLY A 328 -35.23 -2.06 0.22
CA GLY A 328 -34.96 -0.76 0.82
C GLY A 328 -34.10 0.18 -0.03
N LEU A 329 -33.23 0.95 0.64
CA LEU A 329 -32.27 1.87 0.03
C LEU A 329 -31.31 1.14 -0.92
N ALA A 330 -30.97 -0.12 -0.63
CA ALA A 330 -30.06 -0.92 -1.44
C ALA A 330 -30.54 -1.17 -2.88
N GLN A 331 -31.85 -1.08 -3.15
CA GLN A 331 -32.44 -1.28 -4.49
C GLN A 331 -32.61 0.01 -5.30
N ARG A 332 -32.26 1.18 -4.75
CA ARG A 332 -32.45 2.47 -5.45
C ARG A 332 -31.41 2.71 -6.54
N GLY A 333 -31.85 3.10 -7.75
CA GLY A 333 -30.95 3.51 -8.83
C GLY A 333 -30.09 2.37 -9.40
N VAL A 334 -30.61 1.14 -9.39
CA VAL A 334 -30.02 -0.03 -10.03
C VAL A 334 -30.02 0.13 -11.55
N ARG A 335 -28.95 -0.34 -12.22
CA ARG A 335 -28.70 -0.24 -13.67
C ARG A 335 -28.90 1.19 -14.22
N PRO A 336 -28.08 2.16 -13.76
CA PRO A 336 -28.18 3.52 -14.24
C PRO A 336 -27.80 3.61 -15.72
N GLY A 337 -28.36 4.58 -16.42
CA GLY A 337 -27.80 5.09 -17.67
C GLY A 337 -26.69 6.10 -17.39
N TYR A 338 -26.07 6.61 -18.46
CA TYR A 338 -25.02 7.62 -18.37
C TYR A 338 -25.27 8.71 -19.41
N SER A 339 -25.27 9.97 -18.97
CA SER A 339 -25.39 11.16 -19.82
C SER A 339 -24.24 12.12 -19.54
N CYS A 340 -23.73 12.75 -20.59
CA CYS A 340 -22.56 13.63 -20.50
C CYS A 340 -22.60 14.72 -21.57
N ARG A 341 -22.34 15.96 -21.15
CA ARG A 341 -22.07 17.10 -22.04
C ARG A 341 -20.59 17.45 -21.96
N GLN A 342 -19.95 17.50 -23.12
CA GLN A 342 -18.58 17.95 -23.26
C GLN A 342 -18.55 19.43 -23.60
N VAL A 343 -17.73 20.20 -22.89
CA VAL A 343 -17.49 21.62 -23.17
C VAL A 343 -15.99 21.90 -23.17
N LYS A 344 -15.55 22.83 -24.01
CA LYS A 344 -14.16 23.27 -24.04
C LYS A 344 -13.82 23.98 -22.73
N LEU A 345 -12.81 23.49 -22.02
CA LEU A 345 -12.29 24.12 -20.80
C LEU A 345 -11.35 25.27 -21.20
N PRO A 346 -11.66 26.53 -20.87
CA PRO A 346 -10.77 27.64 -21.16
C PRO A 346 -9.47 27.53 -20.35
N GLY A 347 -8.32 27.77 -20.99
CA GLY A 347 -7.05 27.81 -20.29
C GLY A 347 -7.05 28.88 -19.20
N GLY A 348 -6.64 28.53 -17.98
CA GLY A 348 -6.65 29.43 -16.82
C GLY A 348 -7.89 29.36 -15.93
N VAL A 349 -8.88 28.53 -16.26
CA VAL A 349 -9.97 28.18 -15.33
C VAL A 349 -9.46 27.09 -14.37
N ASP A 350 -9.58 27.33 -13.06
CA ASP A 350 -9.16 26.39 -12.01
C ASP A 350 -10.37 25.60 -11.46
N THR A 351 -10.13 24.40 -10.91
CA THR A 351 -11.12 23.57 -10.22
C THR A 351 -11.83 24.36 -9.11
N ALA A 352 -11.07 25.17 -8.36
CA ALA A 352 -11.61 26.00 -7.29
C ALA A 352 -12.58 27.07 -7.82
N ASP A 353 -12.33 27.64 -8.99
CA ASP A 353 -13.21 28.65 -9.58
C ASP A 353 -14.58 28.05 -9.91
N ILE A 354 -14.59 26.83 -10.47
CA ILE A 354 -15.83 26.11 -10.80
C ILE A 354 -16.59 25.74 -9.53
N ALA A 355 -15.89 25.26 -8.49
CA ALA A 355 -16.52 24.95 -7.21
C ALA A 355 -17.17 26.18 -6.56
N GLU A 356 -16.56 27.36 -6.70
CA GLU A 356 -17.12 28.62 -6.20
C GLU A 356 -18.36 29.07 -6.99
N VAL A 357 -18.33 28.96 -8.33
CA VAL A 357 -19.49 29.23 -9.19
C VAL A 357 -20.68 28.35 -8.80
N LEU A 358 -20.42 27.11 -8.41
CA LEU A 358 -21.45 26.15 -8.00
C LEU A 358 -21.79 26.19 -6.51
N CYS A 359 -21.31 27.21 -5.78
CA CYS A 359 -21.61 27.42 -4.36
C CYS A 359 -21.23 26.24 -3.45
N LEU A 360 -20.16 25.50 -3.77
CA LEU A 360 -19.69 24.35 -2.99
C LEU A 360 -18.85 24.78 -1.78
N GLY A 361 -18.76 23.90 -0.76
CA GLY A 361 -17.81 24.05 0.35
C GLY A 361 -18.39 24.34 1.74
N ASN A 362 -19.70 24.62 1.86
CA ASN A 362 -20.38 24.78 3.15
C ASN A 362 -21.17 23.55 3.62
N LYS A 363 -21.52 22.65 2.69
CA LYS A 363 -22.22 21.38 2.94
C LYS A 363 -21.30 20.20 2.65
N ASP A 364 -21.83 18.98 2.75
CA ASP A 364 -21.14 17.80 2.28
C ASP A 364 -20.74 17.98 0.81
N THR A 365 -19.48 17.71 0.50
CA THR A 365 -18.84 18.05 -0.77
C THR A 365 -17.65 17.14 -0.94
N ILE A 366 -17.42 16.65 -2.15
CA ILE A 366 -16.21 15.88 -2.49
C ILE A 366 -15.61 16.50 -3.75
N ILE A 367 -14.38 16.98 -3.61
CA ILE A 367 -13.56 17.47 -4.72
C ILE A 367 -12.25 16.68 -4.67
N LEU A 368 -11.95 15.96 -5.74
CA LEU A 368 -10.67 15.31 -5.98
C LEU A 368 -9.92 16.13 -7.03
N ASP A 369 -8.75 16.66 -6.69
CA ASP A 369 -8.13 17.76 -7.43
C ASP A 369 -6.68 17.49 -7.78
N SER A 370 -6.30 17.81 -9.02
CA SER A 370 -4.95 17.67 -9.54
C SER A 370 -4.35 19.06 -9.77
N SER A 371 -4.14 19.79 -8.67
CA SER A 371 -3.69 21.19 -8.70
C SER A 371 -2.27 21.37 -9.25
N SER A 372 -1.43 20.33 -9.22
CA SER A 372 -0.08 20.38 -9.80
C SER A 372 -0.04 20.29 -11.34
N THR A 373 -1.18 20.20 -12.02
CA THR A 373 -1.26 20.36 -13.48
C THR A 373 -0.65 21.69 -13.95
N VAL A 374 -0.84 22.77 -13.18
CA VAL A 374 -0.24 24.10 -13.44
C VAL A 374 1.29 24.09 -13.44
N ASN A 375 1.87 23.06 -12.83
CA ASN A 375 3.28 22.83 -12.64
C ASN A 375 3.84 21.78 -13.61
N GLY A 376 3.02 21.24 -14.52
CA GLY A 376 3.44 20.22 -15.49
C GLY A 376 3.69 18.83 -14.89
N ASP A 377 3.08 18.54 -13.74
CA ASP A 377 3.19 17.23 -13.08
C ASP A 377 2.54 16.12 -13.93
N PRO A 378 3.27 15.04 -14.26
CA PRO A 378 2.79 13.98 -15.15
C PRO A 378 1.66 13.11 -14.54
N LEU A 379 1.56 13.04 -13.21
CA LEU A 379 0.48 12.31 -12.53
C LEU A 379 -0.79 13.15 -12.43
N ALA A 380 -0.66 14.47 -12.50
CA ALA A 380 -1.74 15.43 -12.41
C ALA A 380 -2.41 15.59 -13.79
N ARG A 381 -3.61 15.06 -13.97
CA ARG A 381 -4.36 15.20 -15.24
C ARG A 381 -5.80 15.63 -15.08
N ASN A 382 -6.54 15.00 -14.14
CA ASN A 382 -7.98 15.18 -14.04
C ASN A 382 -8.38 15.73 -12.68
N SER A 383 -9.36 16.61 -12.64
CA SER A 383 -10.01 17.01 -11.38
C SER A 383 -11.49 16.70 -11.45
N ILE A 384 -12.04 16.21 -10.35
CA ILE A 384 -13.40 15.70 -10.26
C ILE A 384 -14.13 16.45 -9.15
N ILE A 385 -15.25 17.06 -9.52
CA ILE A 385 -16.15 17.77 -8.61
C ILE A 385 -17.43 16.94 -8.52
N ALA A 386 -17.70 16.34 -7.36
CA ALA A 386 -18.96 15.68 -7.09
C ALA A 386 -20.04 16.71 -6.75
N LEU A 387 -21.24 16.55 -7.31
CA LEU A 387 -22.38 17.43 -7.10
C LEU A 387 -23.53 16.65 -6.45
N GLY A 388 -24.29 17.31 -5.57
CA GLY A 388 -25.38 16.66 -4.82
C GLY A 388 -24.87 15.64 -3.79
N VAL A 389 -23.71 15.87 -3.18
CA VAL A 389 -23.14 14.96 -2.16
C VAL A 389 -23.98 14.97 -0.88
N GLU A 390 -24.59 16.11 -0.55
CA GLU A 390 -25.52 16.26 0.57
C GLU A 390 -26.78 15.40 0.40
N GLU A 391 -27.13 15.03 -0.83
CA GLU A 391 -28.27 14.17 -1.15
C GLU A 391 -27.85 12.77 -1.62
N ALA A 392 -26.55 12.45 -1.63
CA ALA A 392 -26.05 11.15 -2.07
C ALA A 392 -26.28 10.07 -1.01
N LEU A 393 -26.65 8.86 -1.45
CA LEU A 393 -26.66 7.67 -0.59
C LEU A 393 -25.24 7.35 -0.14
N ARG A 394 -25.06 6.99 1.13
CA ARG A 394 -23.77 6.70 1.75
C ARG A 394 -23.73 5.28 2.27
N LEU A 395 -22.59 4.61 2.09
CA LEU A 395 -22.23 3.38 2.77
C LEU A 395 -21.25 3.76 3.87
N GLU A 396 -21.62 3.49 5.11
CA GLU A 396 -20.83 3.79 6.30
C GLU A 396 -20.59 2.52 7.10
N TYR A 397 -19.35 2.29 7.50
CA TYR A 397 -18.99 1.16 8.35
C TYR A 397 -17.99 1.60 9.42
N HIS A 398 -18.24 1.16 10.65
CA HIS A 398 -17.33 1.30 11.79
C HIS A 398 -16.75 -0.07 12.11
N VAL A 399 -15.42 -0.17 12.17
CA VAL A 399 -14.70 -1.40 12.49
C VAL A 399 -15.19 -1.96 13.83
N GLY A 400 -15.68 -3.19 13.80
CA GLY A 400 -16.24 -3.87 14.98
C GLY A 400 -17.77 -3.94 15.01
N ASP A 401 -18.45 -3.29 14.08
CA ASP A 401 -19.89 -3.44 13.92
C ASP A 401 -20.25 -4.71 13.16
N ASP A 402 -21.40 -5.27 13.52
CA ASP A 402 -22.01 -6.44 12.87
C ASP A 402 -22.98 -6.03 11.73
N TYR A 403 -23.00 -4.74 11.38
CA TYR A 403 -23.78 -4.16 10.29
C TYR A 403 -23.00 -3.09 9.52
N LEU A 404 -23.38 -2.88 8.27
CA LEU A 404 -23.03 -1.71 7.46
C LEU A 404 -24.28 -0.81 7.33
N VAL A 405 -24.12 0.51 7.37
CA VAL A 405 -25.23 1.45 7.25
C VAL A 405 -25.31 2.02 5.84
N LEU A 406 -26.46 1.85 5.20
CA LEU A 406 -26.88 2.68 4.08
C LEU A 406 -27.63 3.89 4.63
N ARG A 407 -27.10 5.09 4.44
CA ARG A 407 -27.74 6.34 4.87
C ARG A 407 -28.06 7.21 3.67
N GLN A 408 -29.32 7.62 3.57
CA GLN A 408 -29.79 8.63 2.64
C GLN A 408 -30.08 9.92 3.44
N PRO A 409 -29.23 10.95 3.35
CA PRO A 409 -29.41 12.14 4.17
C PRO A 409 -30.72 12.88 3.88
N SER A 410 -31.20 13.61 4.88
CA SER A 410 -32.36 14.50 4.76
C SER A 410 -32.07 15.65 3.79
N VAL A 411 -33.06 16.00 2.98
CA VAL A 411 -33.04 17.20 2.13
C VAL A 411 -34.32 18.00 2.34
N ALA A 412 -34.40 19.24 1.84
CA ALA A 412 -35.61 20.04 1.98
C ALA A 412 -36.83 19.28 1.41
N GLY A 413 -37.76 18.89 2.29
CA GLY A 413 -38.96 18.13 1.93
C GLY A 413 -38.83 16.60 1.98
N ARG A 414 -37.67 16.03 2.39
CA ARG A 414 -37.48 14.59 2.60
C ARG A 414 -36.68 14.32 3.88
N GLU A 415 -37.23 13.51 4.77
CA GLU A 415 -36.53 13.08 6.00
C GLU A 415 -35.33 12.17 5.68
N GLU A 416 -34.44 12.02 6.65
CA GLU A 416 -33.34 11.04 6.54
C GLU A 416 -33.92 9.63 6.52
N GLU A 417 -33.41 8.79 5.62
CA GLU A 417 -33.69 7.36 5.62
C GLU A 417 -32.39 6.59 5.90
N SER A 418 -32.47 5.53 6.70
CA SER A 418 -31.34 4.64 6.93
C SER A 418 -31.77 3.18 6.85
N GLN A 419 -30.86 2.32 6.41
CA GLN A 419 -31.02 0.88 6.35
C GLN A 419 -29.72 0.24 6.84
N GLN A 420 -29.85 -0.67 7.82
CA GLN A 420 -28.74 -1.50 8.25
C GLN A 420 -28.68 -2.78 7.40
N ILE A 421 -27.50 -3.09 6.91
CA ILE A 421 -27.16 -4.32 6.19
C ILE A 421 -26.40 -5.22 7.17
N ARG A 422 -27.01 -6.32 7.60
CA ARG A 422 -26.42 -7.19 8.63
C ARG A 422 -25.27 -8.00 8.05
N LEU A 423 -24.07 -7.78 8.56
CA LEU A 423 -22.86 -8.48 8.12
C LEU A 423 -22.79 -9.89 8.71
N GLY A 424 -23.41 -10.15 9.85
CA GLY A 424 -23.56 -11.48 10.44
C GLY A 424 -23.13 -11.53 11.91
N THR A 425 -23.24 -12.71 12.54
CA THR A 425 -23.08 -12.85 14.01
C THR A 425 -21.63 -12.82 14.48
N VAL A 426 -20.68 -13.11 13.58
CA VAL A 426 -19.24 -12.98 13.81
C VAL A 426 -18.76 -11.80 13.00
N VAL A 427 -18.06 -10.86 13.67
CA VAL A 427 -17.45 -9.70 13.03
C VAL A 427 -16.34 -10.19 12.11
N ASP A 428 -16.49 -9.90 10.84
CA ASP A 428 -15.57 -10.25 9.78
C ASP A 428 -15.27 -8.97 8.99
N PRO A 429 -14.01 -8.49 9.01
CA PRO A 429 -13.62 -7.22 8.41
C PRO A 429 -13.72 -7.22 6.87
N TRP A 430 -13.91 -8.38 6.24
CA TRP A 430 -14.03 -8.51 4.79
C TRP A 430 -15.45 -8.30 4.26
N ARG A 431 -16.47 -8.56 5.08
CA ARG A 431 -17.89 -8.46 4.65
C ARG A 431 -18.34 -7.07 4.21
N PRO A 432 -17.91 -5.95 4.82
CA PRO A 432 -18.21 -4.61 4.30
C PRO A 432 -17.79 -4.45 2.84
N TRP A 433 -16.62 -4.99 2.45
CA TRP A 433 -16.12 -4.93 1.07
C TRP A 433 -16.99 -5.74 0.12
N HIS A 434 -17.39 -6.97 0.50
CA HIS A 434 -18.32 -7.77 -0.29
C HIS A 434 -19.65 -7.05 -0.56
N VAL A 435 -20.20 -6.37 0.46
CA VAL A 435 -21.43 -5.57 0.33
C VAL A 435 -21.24 -4.41 -0.66
N ILE A 436 -20.12 -3.70 -0.59
CA ILE A 436 -19.79 -2.60 -1.51
C ILE A 436 -19.63 -3.12 -2.93
N SER A 437 -18.91 -4.22 -3.12
CA SER A 437 -18.69 -4.87 -4.41
C SER A 437 -20.02 -5.27 -5.07
N GLU A 438 -20.94 -5.89 -4.33
CA GLU A 438 -22.26 -6.25 -4.83
C GLU A 438 -23.16 -5.03 -5.10
N TYR A 439 -23.15 -4.05 -4.21
CA TYR A 439 -23.89 -2.81 -4.42
C TYR A 439 -23.46 -2.11 -5.72
N TRP A 440 -22.14 -2.07 -5.98
CA TRP A 440 -21.57 -1.52 -7.20
C TRP A 440 -21.99 -2.32 -8.44
N ARG A 441 -21.94 -3.66 -8.38
CA ARG A 441 -22.24 -4.54 -9.50
C ARG A 441 -23.62 -4.32 -10.08
N TRP A 442 -24.63 -4.15 -9.22
CA TRP A 442 -26.00 -3.85 -9.66
C TRP A 442 -26.14 -2.50 -10.38
N ARG A 443 -25.12 -1.65 -10.30
CA ARG A 443 -25.09 -0.31 -10.88
C ARG A 443 -23.95 -0.11 -11.88
N LYS A 444 -23.33 -1.20 -12.34
CA LYS A 444 -22.33 -1.18 -13.40
C LYS A 444 -22.95 -0.66 -14.71
N VAL A 445 -22.22 0.20 -15.39
CA VAL A 445 -22.55 0.68 -16.75
C VAL A 445 -21.64 -0.05 -17.74
N SER A 446 -22.18 -0.39 -18.92
CA SER A 446 -21.40 -1.04 -19.98
C SER A 446 -20.18 -0.20 -20.37
N ASP A 447 -19.08 -0.87 -20.71
CA ASP A 447 -17.92 -0.20 -21.31
C ASP A 447 -18.31 0.28 -22.72
N ASP A 448 -18.11 1.57 -22.96
CA ASP A 448 -18.36 2.23 -24.24
C ASP A 448 -17.09 2.33 -25.10
N GLY A 449 -15.97 1.75 -24.62
CA GLY A 449 -14.68 1.77 -25.30
C GLY A 449 -13.92 3.10 -25.18
N TYR A 450 -14.49 4.09 -24.48
CA TYR A 450 -13.87 5.39 -24.25
C TYR A 450 -13.31 5.49 -22.84
N HIS A 451 -12.01 5.75 -22.76
CA HIS A 451 -11.27 5.96 -21.51
C HIS A 451 -11.47 7.37 -20.90
N THR A 452 -12.29 8.22 -21.53
CA THR A 452 -12.61 9.56 -21.05
C THR A 452 -14.14 9.76 -20.96
N PRO A 453 -14.62 10.52 -19.96
CA PRO A 453 -13.88 11.02 -18.80
C PRO A 453 -13.35 9.89 -17.90
N THR A 454 -12.34 10.19 -17.08
CA THR A 454 -11.68 9.22 -16.19
C THR A 454 -12.58 8.67 -15.07
N PHE A 455 -13.64 9.41 -14.74
CA PHE A 455 -14.69 9.02 -13.81
C PHE A 455 -16.04 9.29 -14.47
N LYS A 456 -17.02 8.38 -14.33
CA LYS A 456 -18.37 8.51 -14.91
C LYS A 456 -19.51 8.53 -13.87
N GLY A 457 -19.18 8.69 -12.59
CA GLY A 457 -20.08 8.41 -11.47
C GLY A 457 -19.72 7.10 -10.79
N GLY A 458 -20.18 6.89 -9.55
CA GLY A 458 -19.85 5.72 -8.73
C GLY A 458 -19.53 6.08 -7.28
N PHE A 459 -18.75 5.25 -6.60
CA PHE A 459 -18.32 5.52 -5.24
C PHE A 459 -17.21 6.57 -5.17
N MET A 460 -17.35 7.51 -4.24
CA MET A 460 -16.29 8.42 -3.82
C MET A 460 -16.28 8.52 -2.31
N GLY A 461 -15.10 8.50 -1.70
CA GLY A 461 -15.01 8.50 -0.25
C GLY A 461 -13.63 8.22 0.29
N PHE A 462 -13.58 7.93 1.58
CA PHE A 462 -12.34 7.65 2.31
C PHE A 462 -12.42 6.32 3.05
N VAL A 463 -11.22 5.78 3.31
CA VAL A 463 -10.98 4.61 4.15
C VAL A 463 -9.87 4.98 5.13
N THR A 464 -10.11 4.82 6.42
CA THR A 464 -9.16 5.13 7.49
C THR A 464 -8.05 4.07 7.57
N TYR A 465 -6.96 4.41 8.26
CA TYR A 465 -5.87 3.48 8.55
C TYR A 465 -6.37 2.24 9.32
N GLU A 466 -7.28 2.44 10.27
CA GLU A 466 -7.84 1.40 11.14
C GLU A 466 -8.70 0.41 10.36
N MET A 467 -9.41 0.83 9.30
CA MET A 467 -10.08 -0.11 8.41
C MET A 467 -9.07 -1.08 7.76
N GLY A 468 -7.93 -0.55 7.29
CA GLY A 468 -6.86 -1.38 6.72
C GLY A 468 -6.21 -2.30 7.76
N LEU A 469 -6.00 -1.82 9.00
CA LEU A 469 -5.52 -2.68 10.08
C LEU A 469 -6.47 -3.83 10.39
N SER A 470 -7.78 -3.58 10.29
CA SER A 470 -8.80 -4.58 10.58
C SER A 470 -8.78 -5.74 9.56
N THR A 471 -8.50 -5.47 8.28
CA THR A 471 -8.37 -6.52 7.25
C THR A 471 -7.02 -7.23 7.33
N LEU A 472 -5.94 -6.50 7.61
CA LEU A 472 -4.59 -7.04 7.74
C LEU A 472 -4.43 -7.97 8.97
N SER A 473 -5.03 -7.58 10.09
CA SER A 473 -4.96 -8.33 11.35
C SER A 473 -6.32 -8.26 12.04
N PRO A 474 -7.26 -9.17 11.70
CA PRO A 474 -8.60 -9.21 12.30
C PRO A 474 -8.55 -9.26 13.82
N GLY A 475 -9.33 -8.40 14.48
CA GLY A 475 -9.35 -8.26 15.94
C GLY A 475 -8.27 -7.33 16.51
N SER A 476 -7.37 -6.80 15.68
CA SER A 476 -6.36 -5.84 16.13
C SER A 476 -7.00 -4.53 16.60
N VAL A 477 -7.97 -3.99 15.86
CA VAL A 477 -8.66 -2.74 16.20
C VAL A 477 -9.76 -3.02 17.22
N SER A 478 -9.73 -2.28 18.34
CA SER A 478 -10.74 -2.40 19.41
C SER A 478 -12.08 -1.82 18.96
N LYS A 479 -13.19 -2.44 19.37
CA LYS A 479 -14.54 -1.85 19.24
C LYS A 479 -14.75 -0.65 20.17
N ALA A 480 -14.09 -0.64 21.33
CA ALA A 480 -14.27 0.39 22.36
C ALA A 480 -13.27 1.55 22.16
N ARG A 481 -13.57 2.45 21.22
CA ARG A 481 -12.68 3.58 20.84
C ARG A 481 -13.05 4.94 21.40
N GLY A 482 -14.15 5.02 22.16
CA GLY A 482 -14.66 6.29 22.69
C GLY A 482 -15.36 7.17 21.64
N HIS A 483 -15.50 6.70 20.40
CA HIS A 483 -16.30 7.32 19.33
C HIS A 483 -16.92 6.23 18.44
N HIS A 484 -17.87 6.60 17.60
CA HIS A 484 -18.53 5.72 16.62
C HIS A 484 -18.48 6.35 15.23
N ARG A 485 -17.26 6.71 14.81
CA ARG A 485 -16.97 7.38 13.53
C ARG A 485 -16.82 6.33 12.43
N PRO A 486 -17.23 6.59 11.19
CA PRO A 486 -17.05 5.65 10.10
C PRO A 486 -15.56 5.52 9.73
N ASP A 487 -15.09 4.28 9.63
CA ASP A 487 -13.75 3.94 9.13
C ASP A 487 -13.74 3.76 7.61
N LEU A 488 -14.91 3.45 7.06
CA LEU A 488 -15.20 3.43 5.63
C LEU A 488 -16.44 4.28 5.40
N CYS A 489 -16.32 5.30 4.55
CA CYS A 489 -17.44 6.15 4.17
C CYS A 489 -17.41 6.44 2.68
N MET A 490 -18.37 5.87 1.93
CA MET A 490 -18.46 5.98 0.47
C MET A 490 -19.80 6.60 0.06
N ALA A 491 -19.76 7.76 -0.60
CA ALA A 491 -20.92 8.37 -1.22
C ALA A 491 -21.11 7.83 -2.65
N TRP A 492 -22.36 7.49 -3.02
CA TRP A 492 -22.71 7.17 -4.39
C TRP A 492 -22.96 8.45 -5.20
N VAL A 493 -21.93 8.89 -5.92
CA VAL A 493 -21.94 10.12 -6.72
C VAL A 493 -22.55 9.85 -8.09
N SER A 494 -23.74 10.40 -8.32
CA SER A 494 -24.44 10.32 -9.60
C SER A 494 -24.16 11.52 -10.50
N LYS A 495 -23.99 12.71 -9.93
CA LYS A 495 -23.77 13.98 -10.66
C LYS A 495 -22.32 14.44 -10.44
N SER A 496 -21.59 14.76 -11.51
CA SER A 496 -20.22 15.25 -11.37
C SER A 496 -19.76 16.10 -12.55
N ILE A 497 -18.64 16.79 -12.35
CA ILE A 497 -17.87 17.46 -13.39
C ILE A 497 -16.46 16.89 -13.37
N VAL A 498 -15.96 16.46 -14.52
CA VAL A 498 -14.56 16.03 -14.71
C VAL A 498 -13.85 17.04 -15.59
N LEU A 499 -12.75 17.58 -15.11
CA LEU A 499 -11.88 18.50 -15.85
C LEU A 499 -10.66 17.71 -16.33
N ASP A 500 -10.54 17.48 -17.62
CA ASP A 500 -9.30 16.96 -18.22
C ASP A 500 -8.43 18.16 -18.61
N HIS A 501 -7.49 18.49 -17.73
CA HIS A 501 -6.62 19.65 -17.87
C HIS A 501 -5.67 19.53 -19.06
N GLN A 502 -5.31 18.31 -19.43
CA GLN A 502 -4.43 18.02 -20.57
C GLN A 502 -5.19 18.11 -21.90
N ALA A 503 -6.42 17.57 -21.95
CA ALA A 503 -7.26 17.66 -23.15
C ALA A 503 -7.96 19.02 -23.29
N GLY A 504 -7.93 19.87 -22.27
CA GLY A 504 -8.65 21.15 -22.27
C GLY A 504 -10.16 20.97 -22.40
N THR A 505 -10.71 19.94 -21.76
CA THR A 505 -12.13 19.55 -21.87
C THR A 505 -12.75 19.36 -20.49
N ALA A 506 -13.95 19.90 -20.29
CA ALA A 506 -14.76 19.64 -19.11
C ALA A 506 -15.97 18.77 -19.49
N TYR A 507 -16.22 17.73 -18.69
CA TYR A 507 -17.30 16.76 -18.85
C TYR A 507 -18.30 16.99 -17.72
N ILE A 508 -19.48 17.49 -18.05
CA ILE A 508 -20.60 17.65 -17.10
C ILE A 508 -21.50 16.44 -17.30
N GLN A 509 -21.66 15.62 -16.26
CA GLN A 509 -22.20 14.28 -16.42
C GLN A 509 -23.14 13.88 -15.28
N SER A 510 -24.06 12.96 -15.59
CA SER A 510 -24.97 12.36 -14.63
C SER A 510 -25.20 10.88 -14.94
N LEU A 511 -25.29 10.07 -13.88
CA LEU A 511 -25.89 8.75 -13.93
C LEU A 511 -27.41 8.93 -13.98
N THR A 512 -28.05 8.54 -15.07
CA THR A 512 -29.49 8.68 -15.26
C THR A 512 -30.22 7.48 -14.67
N THR A 513 -31.34 7.72 -14.01
CA THR A 513 -32.31 6.65 -13.66
C THR A 513 -33.59 6.92 -14.45
N ARG A 514 -34.55 5.98 -14.46
CA ARG A 514 -35.81 6.13 -15.22
C ARG A 514 -36.59 7.42 -14.89
N ASP A 515 -36.28 8.08 -13.77
CA ASP A 515 -37.00 9.21 -13.21
C ASP A 515 -36.22 10.56 -13.28
N LEU A 516 -35.03 10.60 -13.88
CA LEU A 516 -34.17 11.81 -13.94
C LEU A 516 -34.05 12.34 -15.37
N ASP A 517 -34.39 13.62 -15.55
CA ASP A 517 -34.21 14.36 -16.80
C ASP A 517 -32.80 15.00 -16.88
N ASP A 518 -32.20 14.99 -18.06
CA ASP A 518 -30.86 15.54 -18.35
C ASP A 518 -30.82 17.06 -18.36
N SER A 519 -31.96 17.74 -18.21
CA SER A 519 -32.08 19.21 -18.16
C SER A 519 -31.19 19.87 -17.10
N TRP A 520 -30.85 19.16 -16.01
CA TRP A 520 -29.88 19.65 -15.02
C TRP A 520 -28.49 19.91 -15.61
N ILE A 521 -28.02 19.05 -16.54
CA ILE A 521 -26.70 19.16 -17.17
C ILE A 521 -26.60 20.50 -17.90
N ASP A 522 -27.62 20.84 -18.67
CA ASP A 522 -27.64 22.08 -19.45
C ASP A 522 -27.70 23.31 -18.52
N GLY A 523 -28.39 23.21 -17.38
CA GLY A 523 -28.38 24.24 -16.33
C GLY A 523 -26.98 24.50 -15.75
N VAL A 524 -26.24 23.43 -15.41
CA VAL A 524 -24.86 23.53 -14.91
C VAL A 524 -23.91 24.08 -15.97
N VAL A 525 -24.02 23.60 -17.21
CA VAL A 525 -23.23 24.11 -18.34
C VAL A 525 -23.46 25.61 -18.51
N ASN A 526 -24.72 26.05 -18.50
CA ASN A 526 -25.05 27.46 -18.60
C ASN A 526 -24.50 28.28 -17.41
N ALA A 527 -24.65 27.80 -16.18
CA ALA A 527 -24.12 28.48 -14.99
C ALA A 527 -22.60 28.68 -15.08
N ILE A 528 -21.87 27.65 -15.49
CA ILE A 528 -20.41 27.71 -15.62
C ILE A 528 -20.00 28.63 -16.77
N GLN A 529 -20.55 28.44 -17.97
CA GLN A 529 -20.17 29.23 -19.16
C GLN A 529 -20.54 30.71 -19.07
N THR A 530 -21.59 31.04 -18.31
CA THR A 530 -22.00 32.43 -18.09
C THR A 530 -21.21 33.12 -16.99
N SER A 531 -20.50 32.36 -16.14
CA SER A 531 -19.71 32.88 -15.02
C SER A 531 -18.55 33.76 -15.46
N HIS A 532 -18.14 34.67 -14.57
CA HIS A 532 -17.00 35.55 -14.82
C HIS A 532 -15.70 34.76 -14.97
N ALA A 533 -15.46 33.76 -14.12
CA ALA A 533 -14.24 32.94 -14.16
C ALA A 533 -14.07 32.22 -15.50
N TRP A 534 -15.17 31.76 -16.11
CA TRP A 534 -15.13 31.10 -17.41
C TRP A 534 -14.96 32.07 -18.59
N LYS A 535 -15.57 33.26 -18.52
CA LYS A 535 -15.46 34.31 -19.56
C LYS A 535 -14.13 35.06 -19.52
N HIS A 536 -13.54 35.19 -18.34
CA HIS A 536 -12.28 35.89 -18.10
C HIS A 536 -11.32 35.02 -17.27
N PRO A 537 -10.78 33.93 -17.87
CA PRO A 537 -9.90 33.00 -17.17
C PRO A 537 -8.66 33.71 -16.61
N GLY A 538 -8.26 33.37 -15.38
CA GLY A 538 -7.08 33.93 -14.71
C GLY A 538 -7.26 35.33 -14.10
N CYS A 539 -8.35 36.06 -14.36
CA CYS A 539 -8.66 37.32 -13.70
C CYS A 539 -9.16 37.09 -12.26
N GLY A 540 -8.46 37.65 -11.26
CA GLY A 540 -8.83 37.54 -9.83
C GLY A 540 -7.90 36.68 -8.97
N ARG A 541 -6.81 36.14 -9.54
CA ARG A 541 -5.81 35.30 -8.83
C ARG A 541 -4.88 36.04 -7.86
N ASN A 542 -5.23 37.25 -7.41
CA ASN A 542 -4.52 37.92 -6.34
C ASN A 542 -4.89 37.30 -4.99
N LEU A 543 -4.35 36.10 -4.72
CA LEU A 543 -4.08 35.73 -3.35
C LEU A 543 -2.90 36.62 -2.95
N ASP A 544 -3.18 37.67 -2.17
CA ASP A 544 -2.13 38.45 -1.50
C ASP A 544 -1.31 37.48 -0.65
N SER A 545 -0.25 36.93 -1.22
CA SER A 545 0.63 36.03 -0.50
C SER A 545 1.38 36.90 0.50
N LYS A 546 0.90 36.92 1.75
CA LYS A 546 1.72 37.36 2.88
C LYS A 546 3.09 36.67 2.72
N PRO A 547 4.22 37.39 2.91
CA PRO A 547 5.54 36.79 2.76
C PRO A 547 5.61 35.54 3.65
N ARG A 548 5.96 34.40 3.04
CA ARG A 548 6.07 33.12 3.74
C ARG A 548 7.07 33.29 4.87
N ARG A 549 6.64 33.03 6.11
CA ARG A 549 7.55 32.92 7.25
C ARG A 549 8.53 31.78 7.00
N SER A 550 9.74 31.88 7.55
CA SER A 550 10.62 30.72 7.60
C SER A 550 9.97 29.61 8.43
N ASN A 551 10.37 28.38 8.17
CA ASN A 551 9.88 27.20 8.85
C ASN A 551 10.09 27.29 10.38
N GLU A 552 11.24 27.81 10.79
CA GLU A 552 11.63 28.00 12.18
C GLU A 552 10.76 29.07 12.85
N ALA A 553 10.55 30.20 12.18
CA ALA A 553 9.69 31.28 12.68
C ALA A 553 8.22 30.84 12.78
N LEU A 554 7.77 29.94 11.90
CA LEU A 554 6.44 29.32 12.00
C LEU A 554 6.34 28.44 13.25
N LEU A 555 7.31 27.55 13.49
CA LEU A 555 7.30 26.70 14.69
C LEU A 555 7.41 27.49 15.98
N ASP A 556 8.24 28.53 16.02
CA ASP A 556 8.38 29.37 17.20
C ASP A 556 7.07 30.10 17.53
N ASP A 557 6.36 30.60 16.52
CA ASP A 557 5.04 31.23 16.71
C ASP A 557 4.00 30.22 17.21
N VAL A 558 3.98 29.03 16.60
CA VAL A 558 3.10 27.91 16.97
C VAL A 558 3.35 27.46 18.42
N ARG A 559 4.62 27.27 18.79
CA ARG A 559 5.04 26.87 20.15
C ARG A 559 4.76 27.95 21.20
N GLN A 560 4.90 29.22 20.83
CA GLN A 560 4.55 30.33 21.71
C GLN A 560 3.04 30.45 21.95
N SER A 561 2.21 29.84 21.09
CA SER A 561 0.75 29.74 21.23
C SER A 561 0.08 31.06 21.64
N LYS A 562 0.46 32.15 20.95
CA LYS A 562 -0.13 33.48 21.17
C LYS A 562 -1.34 33.65 20.25
N GLY A 563 -2.54 33.71 20.83
CA GLY A 563 -3.78 34.02 20.10
C GLY A 563 -4.93 33.06 20.39
N ARG A 564 -5.95 33.05 19.52
CA ARG A 564 -7.12 32.17 19.64
C ARG A 564 -6.91 30.77 19.05
N LEU A 565 -5.92 30.56 18.19
CA LEU A 565 -5.50 29.24 17.76
C LEU A 565 -4.57 28.63 18.81
N ARG A 566 -4.83 27.39 19.23
CA ARG A 566 -3.88 26.60 20.03
C ARG A 566 -3.41 25.41 19.24
N MET A 567 -2.11 25.21 19.21
CA MET A 567 -1.48 24.14 18.44
C MET A 567 -0.53 23.38 19.35
N PHE A 568 -0.66 22.06 19.34
CA PHE A 568 0.19 21.12 20.04
C PHE A 568 0.89 20.28 18.99
N VAL A 569 2.13 20.64 18.70
CA VAL A 569 3.01 19.86 17.83
C VAL A 569 3.68 18.73 18.62
N PRO A 570 4.11 17.64 17.97
CA PRO A 570 4.86 16.58 18.63
C PRO A 570 6.06 17.10 19.41
N ASP A 571 6.30 16.53 20.59
CA ASP A 571 7.49 16.82 21.37
C ASP A 571 8.72 16.26 20.65
N SER A 572 9.73 17.12 20.46
CA SER A 572 10.94 16.75 19.74
C SER A 572 11.67 15.59 20.39
N HIS A 573 11.84 15.63 21.71
CA HIS A 573 12.65 14.67 22.45
C HIS A 573 11.90 13.33 22.62
N GLY A 574 10.57 13.38 22.77
CA GLY A 574 9.71 12.21 22.75
C GLY A 574 9.75 11.50 21.39
N TYR A 575 9.62 12.25 20.28
CA TYR A 575 9.70 11.66 18.94
C TYR A 575 11.07 11.04 18.65
N GLU A 576 12.17 11.70 19.02
CA GLU A 576 13.52 11.13 18.89
C GLU A 576 13.72 9.85 19.73
N ALA A 577 13.13 9.80 20.93
CA ALA A 577 13.13 8.60 21.76
C ALA A 577 12.31 7.47 21.11
N ASP A 578 11.18 7.78 20.50
CA ASP A 578 10.35 6.79 19.78
C ASP A 578 11.04 6.29 18.50
N VAL A 579 11.79 7.14 17.79
CA VAL A 579 12.66 6.72 16.68
C VAL A 579 13.71 5.72 17.18
N SER A 580 14.34 6.00 18.32
CA SER A 580 15.33 5.11 18.92
C SER A 580 14.74 3.75 19.32
N LYS A 581 13.51 3.73 19.87
CA LYS A 581 12.77 2.48 20.12
C LYS A 581 12.49 1.71 18.83
N CYS A 582 12.06 2.37 17.76
CA CYS A 582 11.90 1.74 16.45
C CYS A 582 13.21 1.09 15.98
N GLN A 583 14.34 1.77 16.13
CA GLN A 583 15.65 1.22 15.77
C GLN A 583 16.06 0.03 16.65
N GLU A 584 15.65 0.00 17.92
CA GLU A 584 15.81 -1.16 18.79
C GLU A 584 15.06 -2.37 18.25
N TYR A 585 13.76 -2.25 17.98
CA TYR A 585 12.98 -3.33 17.37
C TYR A 585 13.61 -3.83 16.05
N ILE A 586 14.03 -2.90 15.19
CA ILE A 586 14.69 -3.25 13.92
C ILE A 586 16.00 -4.02 14.17
N ARG A 587 16.78 -3.62 15.19
CA ARG A 587 18.04 -4.28 15.57
C ARG A 587 17.81 -5.68 16.16
N GLU A 588 16.69 -5.89 16.86
CA GLU A 588 16.28 -7.22 17.35
C GLU A 588 15.77 -8.15 16.23
N GLY A 589 15.63 -7.66 15.00
CA GLY A 589 15.10 -8.43 13.87
C GLY A 589 13.58 -8.41 13.77
N GLU A 590 12.88 -7.64 14.60
CA GLU A 590 11.41 -7.57 14.66
C GLU A 590 10.80 -6.88 13.43
N SER A 591 11.58 -6.09 12.71
CA SER A 591 11.15 -5.37 11.50
C SER A 591 12.38 -4.93 10.70
N TYR A 592 12.19 -4.68 9.40
CA TYR A 592 13.19 -4.10 8.50
C TYR A 592 13.11 -2.56 8.48
N GLU A 593 11.89 -2.03 8.54
CA GLU A 593 11.54 -0.60 8.53
C GLU A 593 10.24 -0.37 9.31
N LEU A 594 10.16 0.75 10.04
CA LEU A 594 8.95 1.19 10.75
C LEU A 594 8.60 2.63 10.35
N CYS A 595 7.44 2.86 9.73
CA CYS A 595 6.95 4.20 9.42
C CYS A 595 6.31 4.83 10.66
N LEU A 596 7.16 5.43 11.51
CA LEU A 596 6.73 6.13 12.71
C LEU A 596 6.04 7.45 12.35
N THR A 597 4.90 7.72 12.98
CA THR A 597 4.15 8.96 12.77
C THR A 597 3.83 9.65 14.09
N ALA A 598 3.62 10.95 14.00
CA ALA A 598 3.14 11.76 15.09
C ALA A 598 2.06 12.72 14.60
N GLN A 599 1.21 13.17 15.52
CA GLN A 599 0.04 13.97 15.19
C GLN A 599 0.10 15.33 15.87
N THR A 600 0.03 16.38 15.07
CA THR A 600 -0.21 17.74 15.56
C THR A 600 -1.70 17.94 15.77
N THR A 601 -2.08 18.48 16.93
CA THR A 601 -3.46 18.85 17.25
C THR A 601 -3.60 20.36 17.28
N MET A 602 -4.53 20.92 16.51
CA MET A 602 -4.91 22.32 16.58
C MET A 602 -6.34 22.44 17.10
N SER A 603 -6.57 23.36 18.04
CA SER A 603 -7.92 23.77 18.42
C SER A 603 -8.17 25.23 18.11
N ARG A 604 -9.38 25.53 17.63
CA ARG A 604 -9.84 26.89 17.31
C ARG A 604 -11.28 27.11 17.76
N PRO A 605 -11.70 28.36 18.04
CA PRO A 605 -13.10 28.66 18.27
C PRO A 605 -13.95 28.19 17.08
N PRO A 606 -15.21 27.79 17.31
CA PRO A 606 -16.09 27.40 16.21
C PRO A 606 -16.21 28.55 15.22
N GLY A 607 -15.94 28.26 13.95
CA GLY A 607 -15.93 29.24 12.88
C GLY A 607 -17.25 29.29 12.12
N ASN A 608 -17.49 30.38 11.39
CA ASN A 608 -18.50 30.37 10.36
C ASN A 608 -17.91 29.65 9.14
N ASP A 609 -18.17 28.35 9.06
CA ASP A 609 -17.70 27.51 7.96
C ASP A 609 -18.30 27.90 6.59
N GLN A 610 -19.29 28.81 6.55
CA GLN A 610 -19.93 29.27 5.31
C GLN A 610 -18.99 30.16 4.49
N PRO A 611 -18.49 29.69 3.33
CA PRO A 611 -17.63 30.50 2.46
C PRO A 611 -18.40 31.71 1.88
N HIS A 612 -17.68 32.81 1.63
CA HIS A 612 -18.29 34.05 1.15
C HIS A 612 -19.12 33.89 -0.13
N HIS A 613 -18.67 33.05 -1.08
CA HIS A 613 -19.38 32.80 -2.35
C HIS A 613 -20.73 32.08 -2.17
N THR A 614 -20.97 31.47 -1.00
CA THR A 614 -22.24 30.80 -0.68
C THR A 614 -23.27 31.71 0.02
N ARG A 615 -22.92 32.98 0.33
CA ARG A 615 -23.81 33.92 1.04
C ARG A 615 -24.83 34.62 0.13
N THR A 616 -24.61 34.61 -1.18
CA THR A 616 -25.38 35.37 -2.19
C THR A 616 -26.23 34.50 -3.12
N GLY A 617 -26.60 33.29 -2.69
CA GLY A 617 -27.43 32.39 -3.50
C GLY A 617 -28.77 33.03 -3.90
N ILE A 618 -29.03 33.04 -5.21
CA ILE A 618 -30.12 33.72 -5.93
C ILE A 618 -31.50 33.56 -5.25
N SER A 619 -32.00 34.64 -4.64
CA SER A 619 -33.43 34.92 -4.57
C SER A 619 -33.76 35.87 -5.72
N ALA A 620 -34.48 35.38 -6.74
CA ALA A 620 -35.12 36.27 -7.69
C ALA A 620 -36.06 37.23 -6.91
N GLU A 621 -36.09 38.50 -7.33
CA GLU A 621 -36.91 39.60 -6.78
C GLU A 621 -36.29 40.50 -5.69
N THR A 622 -35.16 41.17 -5.98
CA THR A 622 -35.02 42.61 -5.65
C THR A 622 -33.83 43.26 -6.38
N PRO A 623 -33.93 44.51 -6.90
CA PRO A 623 -32.83 45.15 -7.62
C PRO A 623 -31.65 45.52 -6.71
N LEU A 624 -30.44 45.35 -7.25
CA LEU A 624 -29.14 45.70 -6.69
C LEU A 624 -29.08 47.19 -6.29
N GLU A 625 -29.10 47.48 -4.99
CA GLU A 625 -28.52 48.70 -4.45
C GLU A 625 -27.03 48.51 -4.16
N GLN A 626 -26.23 49.50 -4.53
CA GLN A 626 -24.77 49.54 -4.41
C GLN A 626 -24.31 49.33 -2.95
N PRO A 627 -23.17 48.65 -2.71
CA PRO A 627 -22.67 48.44 -1.37
C PRO A 627 -22.20 49.77 -0.77
N SER A 628 -23.04 50.33 0.11
CA SER A 628 -22.67 51.48 0.93
C SER A 628 -21.77 51.03 2.09
N LYS A 629 -20.65 51.75 2.24
CA LYS A 629 -19.76 51.94 3.40
C LYS A 629 -19.68 50.83 4.46
N ALA A 630 -18.47 50.26 4.54
CA ALA A 630 -17.83 49.62 5.70
C ALA A 630 -18.63 49.69 7.02
N VAL A 631 -19.28 48.57 7.34
CA VAL A 631 -19.78 48.30 8.70
C VAL A 631 -18.57 47.93 9.55
N SER A 632 -18.29 48.76 10.55
CA SER A 632 -17.30 48.50 11.60
C SER A 632 -17.77 47.33 12.48
N GLY A 633 -17.16 46.18 12.26
CA GLY A 633 -17.42 44.93 13.00
C GLY A 633 -17.25 43.71 12.10
N LEU A 634 -16.04 43.49 11.58
CA LEU A 634 -15.72 42.25 10.87
C LEU A 634 -16.04 41.06 11.80
N ASP A 635 -17.01 40.24 11.38
CA ASP A 635 -17.45 39.00 12.03
C ASP A 635 -16.25 38.24 12.59
N GLU A 636 -16.12 38.11 13.91
CA GLU A 636 -14.94 37.53 14.56
C GLU A 636 -14.64 36.10 14.06
N ALA A 637 -15.67 35.40 13.58
CA ALA A 637 -15.59 34.07 12.96
C ALA A 637 -14.83 34.06 11.62
N SER A 638 -14.73 35.21 10.93
CA SER A 638 -14.00 35.37 9.67
C SER A 638 -12.48 35.48 9.83
N ARG A 639 -11.98 35.57 11.08
CA ARG A 639 -10.55 35.75 11.37
C ARG A 639 -9.70 34.48 11.30
N HIS A 640 -10.26 33.29 11.09
CA HIS A 640 -9.51 32.02 11.12
C HIS A 640 -9.64 31.17 9.85
N GLY A 641 -10.18 31.75 8.77
CA GLY A 641 -10.42 31.08 7.50
C GLY A 641 -11.48 29.98 7.57
N THR A 642 -12.39 29.92 6.60
CA THR A 642 -13.26 28.75 6.42
C THR A 642 -12.44 27.53 5.98
N PRO A 643 -12.91 26.28 6.20
CA PRO A 643 -12.25 25.09 5.67
C PRO A 643 -11.93 25.19 4.17
N TRP A 644 -12.84 25.81 3.39
CA TRP A 644 -12.61 26.09 1.98
C TRP A 644 -11.42 27.04 1.73
N GLN A 645 -11.31 28.14 2.50
CA GLN A 645 -10.19 29.08 2.40
C GLN A 645 -8.86 28.45 2.83
N ILE A 646 -8.89 27.56 3.82
CA ILE A 646 -7.74 26.75 4.24
C ILE A 646 -7.31 25.85 3.08
N TYR A 647 -8.25 25.13 2.45
CA TYR A 647 -7.94 24.30 1.28
C TYR A 647 -7.35 25.11 0.12
N ARG A 648 -7.93 26.26 -0.25
CA ARG A 648 -7.37 27.14 -1.30
C ARG A 648 -5.95 27.58 -0.98
N THR A 649 -5.69 27.94 0.28
CA THR A 649 -4.36 28.33 0.74
C THR A 649 -3.38 27.15 0.66
N LEU A 650 -3.78 25.95 1.08
CA LEU A 650 -2.95 24.75 1.00
C LEU A 650 -2.61 24.39 -0.45
N ARG A 651 -3.61 24.39 -1.35
CA ARG A 651 -3.41 24.13 -2.79
C ARG A 651 -2.39 25.07 -3.41
N ALA A 652 -2.48 26.37 -3.08
CA ALA A 652 -1.54 27.36 -3.58
C ALA A 652 -0.14 27.17 -2.97
N ARG A 653 -0.06 26.68 -1.72
CA ARG A 653 1.21 26.44 -1.05
C ARG A 653 1.95 25.21 -1.57
N GLN A 654 1.23 24.13 -1.76
CA GLN A 654 1.75 22.82 -2.12
C GLN A 654 0.83 22.15 -3.15
N PRO A 655 0.86 22.61 -4.42
CA PRO A 655 0.12 21.95 -5.49
C PRO A 655 0.52 20.47 -5.58
N ALA A 656 -0.45 19.59 -5.76
CA ALA A 656 -0.23 18.14 -5.72
C ALA A 656 -1.10 17.41 -6.75
N PRO A 657 -0.67 16.21 -7.21
CA PRO A 657 -1.43 15.44 -8.19
C PRO A 657 -2.71 14.83 -7.59
N PHE A 658 -2.73 14.57 -6.27
CA PHE A 658 -3.84 13.97 -5.55
C PHE A 658 -4.30 14.82 -4.36
N GLY A 659 -4.76 16.04 -4.64
CA GLY A 659 -5.42 16.89 -3.65
C GLY A 659 -6.89 16.49 -3.41
N SER A 660 -7.42 16.84 -2.24
CA SER A 660 -8.84 16.68 -1.96
C SER A 660 -9.38 17.73 -0.99
N PHE A 661 -10.63 18.12 -1.22
CA PHE A 661 -11.48 18.77 -0.23
C PHE A 661 -12.72 17.90 -0.04
N THR A 662 -12.92 17.38 1.15
CA THR A 662 -14.00 16.42 1.42
C THR A 662 -14.69 16.75 2.73
N ARG A 663 -16.01 16.92 2.67
CA ARG A 663 -16.91 16.95 3.82
C ARG A 663 -17.88 15.79 3.66
N LEU A 664 -17.70 14.75 4.45
CA LEU A 664 -18.44 13.50 4.33
C LEU A 664 -18.42 12.73 5.66
N GLY A 665 -19.56 12.19 6.08
CA GLY A 665 -19.64 11.30 7.24
C GLY A 665 -19.22 11.95 8.56
N GLY A 666 -19.39 13.27 8.70
CA GLY A 666 -18.93 14.04 9.87
C GLY A 666 -17.43 14.36 9.88
N ALA A 667 -16.68 13.95 8.85
CA ALA A 667 -15.30 14.34 8.65
C ALA A 667 -15.18 15.52 7.69
N THR A 668 -14.27 16.45 7.98
CA THR A 668 -13.77 17.43 7.02
C THR A 668 -12.29 17.15 6.76
N LEU A 669 -11.93 16.84 5.51
CA LEU A 669 -10.58 16.49 5.05
C LEU A 669 -10.10 17.54 4.04
N ILE A 670 -8.86 17.97 4.22
CA ILE A 670 -8.16 18.90 3.33
C ILE A 670 -6.80 18.28 3.04
N SER A 671 -6.57 17.83 1.81
CA SER A 671 -5.39 17.06 1.40
C SER A 671 -4.70 17.66 0.18
N CYS A 672 -3.37 17.56 0.15
CA CYS A 672 -2.53 17.77 -1.03
C CYS A 672 -1.49 16.63 -1.12
N SER A 673 -1.99 15.41 -1.30
CA SER A 673 -1.16 14.20 -1.31
C SER A 673 -0.35 14.08 -2.61
N PRO A 674 0.96 13.79 -2.51
CA PRO A 674 1.81 13.50 -3.66
C PRO A 674 1.72 12.03 -4.12
N GLU A 675 1.13 11.13 -3.33
CA GLU A 675 1.29 9.68 -3.51
C GLU A 675 0.00 9.01 -3.97
N ARG A 676 0.08 8.32 -5.12
CA ARG A 676 -0.94 7.36 -5.55
C ARG A 676 -0.73 6.06 -4.78
N PHE A 677 -1.75 5.66 -4.03
CA PHE A 677 -1.78 4.34 -3.39
C PHE A 677 -2.05 3.24 -4.42
N LEU A 678 -3.18 3.32 -5.11
CA LEU A 678 -3.65 2.27 -6.03
C LEU A 678 -4.48 2.88 -7.16
N MET A 679 -4.14 2.53 -8.39
CA MET A 679 -5.02 2.67 -9.55
C MET A 679 -5.42 1.28 -10.03
N HIS A 680 -6.67 1.10 -10.45
CA HIS A 680 -7.09 -0.09 -11.18
C HIS A 680 -8.04 0.25 -12.33
N ASP A 681 -8.06 -0.60 -13.36
CA ASP A 681 -8.92 -0.44 -14.53
C ASP A 681 -9.87 -1.65 -14.74
N PRO A 682 -10.90 -1.50 -15.60
CA PRO A 682 -11.86 -2.57 -15.87
C PRO A 682 -11.26 -3.80 -16.58
N LYS A 683 -10.05 -3.68 -17.11
CA LYS A 683 -9.31 -4.77 -17.76
C LYS A 683 -8.43 -5.52 -16.76
N GLY A 684 -8.43 -5.12 -15.49
CA GLY A 684 -7.72 -5.78 -14.41
C GLY A 684 -6.31 -5.27 -14.16
N LEU A 685 -5.84 -4.24 -14.88
CA LEU A 685 -4.56 -3.63 -14.56
C LEU A 685 -4.67 -2.94 -13.21
N CYS A 686 -3.77 -3.27 -12.30
CA CYS A 686 -3.58 -2.62 -11.00
C CYS A 686 -2.19 -1.99 -10.98
N SER A 687 -2.05 -0.77 -10.47
CA SER A 687 -0.77 -0.07 -10.41
C SER A 687 -0.63 0.69 -9.10
N MET A 688 0.49 0.47 -8.43
CA MET A 688 0.88 1.15 -7.19
C MET A 688 2.20 1.87 -7.43
N ARG A 689 2.33 3.10 -6.91
CA ARG A 689 3.50 3.95 -7.16
C ARG A 689 4.10 4.45 -5.85
N PRO A 690 4.75 3.58 -5.04
CA PRO A 690 5.41 4.00 -3.82
C PRO A 690 6.51 5.03 -4.13
N MET A 691 6.67 5.98 -3.21
CA MET A 691 7.65 7.05 -3.32
C MET A 691 8.48 7.15 -2.04
N LYS A 692 9.81 7.17 -2.20
CA LYS A 692 10.79 7.36 -1.11
C LYS A 692 11.91 8.26 -1.64
N GLY A 693 12.52 9.07 -0.79
CA GLY A 693 13.52 10.05 -1.21
C GLY A 693 12.96 11.24 -1.99
N THR A 694 12.95 12.41 -1.34
CA THR A 694 12.52 13.68 -1.94
C THR A 694 13.60 14.74 -1.76
N VAL A 695 14.01 15.38 -2.86
CA VAL A 695 14.94 16.52 -2.81
C VAL A 695 14.26 17.76 -3.34
N ARG A 696 14.30 18.86 -2.57
CA ARG A 696 13.76 20.15 -3.01
C ARG A 696 14.66 20.78 -4.07
N LYS A 697 14.06 21.32 -5.13
CA LYS A 697 14.78 22.15 -6.11
C LYS A 697 15.34 23.40 -5.44
N SER A 698 16.61 23.68 -5.70
CA SER A 698 17.32 24.83 -5.16
C SER A 698 18.42 25.27 -6.13
N ALA A 699 19.08 26.40 -5.85
CA ALA A 699 20.26 26.79 -6.61
C ALA A 699 21.38 25.72 -6.55
N ALA A 700 21.44 24.95 -5.46
CA ALA A 700 22.39 23.85 -5.31
C ALA A 700 21.97 22.57 -6.05
N VAL A 701 20.66 22.32 -6.19
CA VAL A 701 20.09 21.14 -6.83
C VAL A 701 19.04 21.59 -7.83
N SER A 702 19.47 21.86 -9.07
CA SER A 702 18.62 22.44 -10.12
C SER A 702 18.40 21.50 -11.30
N THR A 703 19.15 20.40 -11.38
CA THR A 703 19.10 19.43 -12.48
C THR A 703 18.80 18.02 -11.97
N LEU A 704 18.19 17.19 -12.81
CA LEU A 704 17.90 15.79 -12.50
C LEU A 704 19.16 15.02 -12.11
N ALA A 705 20.27 15.21 -12.82
CA ALA A 705 21.54 14.52 -12.53
C ALA A 705 22.11 14.86 -11.13
N GLN A 706 21.94 16.10 -10.65
CA GLN A 706 22.33 16.48 -9.29
C GLN A 706 21.42 15.83 -8.25
N ALA A 707 20.12 15.72 -8.54
CA ALA A 707 19.17 15.07 -7.66
C ALA A 707 19.42 13.55 -7.60
N GLU A 708 19.70 12.91 -8.73
CA GLU A 708 20.09 11.50 -8.80
C GLU A 708 21.29 11.19 -7.90
N GLN A 709 22.31 12.06 -7.87
CA GLN A 709 23.47 11.87 -6.98
C GLN A 709 23.11 11.94 -5.48
N ILE A 710 22.04 12.64 -5.12
CA ILE A 710 21.58 12.79 -3.73
C ILE A 710 20.61 11.66 -3.36
N LEU A 711 19.81 11.19 -4.32
CA LEU A 711 18.76 10.21 -4.11
C LEU A 711 19.26 8.76 -4.29
N HIS A 712 20.25 8.51 -5.14
CA HIS A 712 20.90 7.19 -5.25
C HIS A 712 21.95 7.00 -4.15
N VAL A 713 21.48 7.02 -2.91
CA VAL A 713 22.27 6.71 -1.72
C VAL A 713 21.69 5.47 -1.03
N PRO A 714 22.50 4.69 -0.30
CA PRO A 714 22.06 3.42 0.27
C PRO A 714 20.81 3.50 1.15
N LYS A 715 20.59 4.61 1.87
CA LYS A 715 19.38 4.80 2.70
C LYS A 715 18.12 4.84 1.85
N GLU A 716 18.05 5.77 0.90
CA GLU A 716 16.86 6.01 0.08
C GLU A 716 16.54 4.82 -0.84
N GLU A 717 17.56 4.19 -1.42
CA GLU A 717 17.38 2.99 -2.25
C GLU A 717 16.85 1.81 -1.44
N ALA A 718 17.37 1.61 -0.23
CA ALA A 718 16.93 0.54 0.65
C ALA A 718 15.49 0.72 1.13
N GLU A 719 15.12 1.94 1.53
CA GLU A 719 13.75 2.29 1.90
C GLU A 719 12.78 2.07 0.74
N ASN A 720 13.16 2.51 -0.46
CA ASN A 720 12.31 2.27 -1.63
C ASN A 720 12.18 0.77 -1.90
N LEU A 721 13.30 0.04 -1.95
CA LEU A 721 13.34 -1.38 -2.27
C LEU A 721 12.50 -2.24 -1.30
N MET A 722 12.55 -1.96 0.00
CA MET A 722 11.71 -2.64 1.00
C MET A 722 10.22 -2.49 0.69
N ILE A 723 9.78 -1.27 0.37
CA ILE A 723 8.37 -1.01 0.04
C ILE A 723 7.99 -1.61 -1.32
N VAL A 724 8.90 -1.63 -2.29
CA VAL A 724 8.66 -2.23 -3.60
C VAL A 724 8.41 -3.73 -3.47
N ASP A 725 9.24 -4.44 -2.71
CA ASP A 725 9.04 -5.88 -2.52
C ASP A 725 7.77 -6.17 -1.69
N LEU A 726 7.40 -5.31 -0.73
CA LEU A 726 6.12 -5.41 -0.02
C LEU A 726 4.93 -5.20 -0.97
N VAL A 727 4.98 -4.21 -1.85
CA VAL A 727 3.92 -3.95 -2.84
C VAL A 727 3.80 -5.09 -3.84
N ARG A 728 4.93 -5.69 -4.25
CA ARG A 728 4.91 -6.90 -5.10
C ARG A 728 4.21 -8.06 -4.38
N HIS A 729 4.46 -8.24 -3.08
CA HIS A 729 3.80 -9.28 -2.29
C HIS A 729 2.29 -9.09 -2.24
N ASP A 730 1.83 -7.86 -1.98
CA ASP A 730 0.41 -7.52 -1.97
C ASP A 730 -0.23 -7.85 -3.33
N LEU A 731 0.38 -7.37 -4.43
CA LEU A 731 -0.15 -7.56 -5.77
C LEU A 731 -0.09 -9.03 -6.23
N TYR A 732 0.94 -9.80 -5.86
CA TYR A 732 0.98 -11.23 -6.14
C TYR A 732 -0.14 -11.96 -5.40
N GLY A 733 -0.37 -11.62 -4.13
CA GLY A 733 -1.46 -12.18 -3.33
C GLY A 733 -2.78 -12.10 -4.10
N VAL A 734 -3.04 -10.95 -4.72
CA VAL A 734 -4.29 -10.70 -5.45
C VAL A 734 -4.29 -11.22 -6.89
N CYS A 735 -3.25 -10.93 -7.66
CA CYS A 735 -3.19 -11.17 -9.11
C CYS A 735 -2.69 -12.58 -9.47
N GLY A 736 -2.00 -13.24 -8.53
CA GLY A 736 -1.36 -14.55 -8.73
C GLY A 736 0.07 -14.43 -9.26
N ALA A 737 0.79 -15.55 -9.28
CA ALA A 737 2.18 -15.59 -9.78
C ALA A 737 2.26 -15.16 -11.26
N GLN A 738 3.43 -14.67 -11.69
CA GLN A 738 3.69 -14.25 -13.09
C GLN A 738 2.86 -13.07 -13.61
N SER A 739 2.08 -12.41 -12.75
CA SER A 739 1.19 -11.31 -13.14
C SER A 739 1.68 -9.93 -12.70
N VAL A 740 2.81 -9.86 -11.99
CA VAL A 740 3.35 -8.63 -11.41
C VAL A 740 4.67 -8.24 -12.08
N THR A 741 4.81 -6.96 -12.41
CA THR A 741 6.00 -6.38 -13.07
C THR A 741 6.40 -5.06 -12.39
N VAL A 742 7.68 -4.69 -12.49
CA VAL A 742 8.22 -3.44 -11.96
C VAL A 742 8.84 -2.63 -13.10
N PRO A 743 8.02 -1.93 -13.93
CA PRO A 743 8.50 -1.24 -15.13
C PRO A 743 9.42 -0.04 -14.87
N ASP A 744 9.21 0.68 -13.76
CA ASP A 744 10.08 1.78 -13.32
C ASP A 744 10.60 1.42 -11.93
N LEU A 745 11.91 1.21 -11.76
CA LEU A 745 12.53 0.87 -10.46
C LEU A 745 13.54 1.95 -10.06
N LEU A 746 13.40 2.50 -8.85
CA LEU A 746 14.29 3.53 -8.29
C LEU A 746 14.49 4.75 -9.21
N ARG A 747 13.46 5.08 -10.00
CA ARG A 747 13.54 6.13 -11.01
C ARG A 747 13.37 7.49 -10.36
N VAL A 748 14.29 8.42 -10.62
CA VAL A 748 14.11 9.81 -10.21
C VAL A 748 13.27 10.55 -11.25
N GLU A 749 12.15 11.11 -10.80
CA GLU A 749 11.26 11.95 -11.59
C GLU A 749 11.40 13.42 -11.18
N GLU A 750 11.30 14.29 -12.18
CA GLU A 750 11.36 15.74 -12.01
C GLU A 750 9.95 16.34 -11.92
N TYR A 751 9.65 16.99 -10.79
CA TYR A 751 8.42 17.76 -10.57
C TYR A 751 8.76 19.26 -10.49
N ALA A 752 7.77 20.16 -10.52
CA ALA A 752 8.08 21.60 -10.59
C ALA A 752 8.93 22.13 -9.42
N THR A 753 8.75 21.62 -8.21
CA THR A 753 9.45 22.13 -7.00
C THR A 753 10.38 21.12 -6.34
N VAL A 754 10.32 19.86 -6.74
CA VAL A 754 11.08 18.75 -6.13
C VAL A 754 11.52 17.74 -7.18
N PHE A 755 12.51 16.94 -6.83
CA PHE A 755 12.84 15.67 -7.46
C PHE A 755 12.44 14.55 -6.51
N GLN A 756 11.93 13.45 -7.05
CA GLN A 756 11.39 12.35 -6.26
C GLN A 756 11.82 11.02 -6.83
N MET A 757 12.33 10.12 -5.99
CA MET A 757 12.51 8.73 -6.39
C MET A 757 11.17 7.98 -6.27
N VAL A 758 10.79 7.30 -7.37
CA VAL A 758 9.55 6.56 -7.52
C VAL A 758 9.83 5.18 -8.10
N THR A 759 8.99 4.23 -7.71
CA THR A 759 8.92 2.92 -8.36
C THR A 759 7.47 2.66 -8.75
N ALA A 760 7.25 2.09 -9.93
CA ALA A 760 5.94 1.64 -10.38
C ALA A 760 5.88 0.12 -10.32
N VAL A 761 4.89 -0.42 -9.61
CA VAL A 761 4.61 -1.86 -9.56
C VAL A 761 3.23 -2.09 -10.15
N ASN A 762 3.18 -2.93 -11.19
CA ASN A 762 1.96 -3.26 -11.91
C ASN A 762 1.58 -4.72 -11.69
N GLY A 763 0.31 -4.98 -11.41
CA GLY A 763 -0.29 -6.31 -11.37
C GLY A 763 -1.39 -6.43 -12.43
N GLN A 764 -1.57 -7.63 -12.99
CA GLN A 764 -2.65 -7.91 -13.94
C GLN A 764 -3.60 -8.94 -13.35
N LEU A 765 -4.82 -8.52 -13.02
CA LEU A 765 -5.87 -9.44 -12.60
C LEU A 765 -6.21 -10.42 -13.74
N PRO A 766 -6.32 -11.72 -13.45
CA PRO A 766 -6.77 -12.73 -14.41
C PRO A 766 -8.18 -12.44 -14.93
N ALA A 767 -8.38 -12.52 -16.26
CA ALA A 767 -9.68 -12.25 -16.89
C ALA A 767 -10.82 -13.10 -16.30
N GLY A 768 -10.56 -14.38 -16.01
CA GLY A 768 -11.55 -15.27 -15.37
C GLY A 768 -12.06 -14.76 -14.01
N LYS A 769 -11.26 -14.03 -13.24
CA LYS A 769 -11.71 -13.41 -11.98
C LYS A 769 -12.65 -12.23 -12.22
N LEU A 770 -12.33 -11.41 -13.21
CA LEU A 770 -13.19 -10.29 -13.62
C LEU A 770 -14.53 -10.80 -14.16
N ASP A 771 -14.51 -11.88 -14.93
CA ASP A 771 -15.69 -12.49 -15.54
C ASP A 771 -16.56 -13.25 -14.52
N ALA A 772 -15.93 -13.95 -13.56
CA ALA A 772 -16.64 -14.70 -12.51
C ALA A 772 -17.58 -13.81 -11.68
N GLY A 773 -17.25 -12.52 -11.54
CA GLY A 773 -18.08 -11.54 -10.85
C GLY A 773 -19.25 -10.94 -11.65
N THR A 774 -19.56 -11.42 -12.85
CA THR A 774 -20.58 -10.79 -13.72
C THR A 774 -21.91 -11.54 -13.82
N ASP A 775 -22.00 -12.79 -13.34
CA ASP A 775 -23.18 -13.64 -13.46
C ASP A 775 -23.98 -13.70 -12.14
N PRO A 776 -25.18 -13.09 -12.04
CA PRO A 776 -26.03 -13.16 -10.84
C PRO A 776 -26.51 -14.57 -10.50
N ASP A 777 -26.54 -15.49 -11.46
CA ASP A 777 -27.09 -16.84 -11.31
C ASP A 777 -26.03 -17.87 -10.87
N ARG A 778 -24.74 -17.48 -10.82
CA ARG A 778 -23.62 -18.38 -10.48
C ARG A 778 -23.32 -18.53 -9.00
N GLY A 779 -23.97 -17.79 -8.11
CA GLY A 779 -23.85 -17.95 -6.65
C GLY A 779 -22.46 -17.73 -6.05
N GLY A 780 -21.46 -17.28 -6.83
CA GLY A 780 -20.09 -16.99 -6.37
C GLY A 780 -19.87 -15.51 -6.08
N PHE A 781 -18.91 -15.20 -5.21
CA PHE A 781 -18.56 -13.82 -4.85
C PHE A 781 -17.80 -13.12 -6.00
N PRO A 782 -18.17 -11.89 -6.38
CA PRO A 782 -17.53 -11.17 -7.45
C PRO A 782 -16.21 -10.55 -7.00
N PHE A 783 -15.18 -10.69 -7.84
CA PHE A 783 -13.92 -9.97 -7.64
C PHE A 783 -14.00 -8.59 -8.32
N THR A 784 -13.72 -7.53 -7.58
CA THR A 784 -13.79 -6.13 -8.03
C THR A 784 -12.54 -5.36 -7.61
N GLY A 785 -12.42 -4.11 -8.09
CA GLY A 785 -11.35 -3.21 -7.66
C GLY A 785 -11.37 -2.87 -6.16
N MET A 786 -12.51 -3.02 -5.46
CA MET A 786 -12.56 -2.87 -4.00
C MET A 786 -11.84 -4.00 -3.28
N ASP A 787 -11.86 -5.20 -3.85
CA ASP A 787 -11.18 -6.36 -3.26
C ASP A 787 -9.65 -6.21 -3.38
N VAL A 788 -9.18 -5.61 -4.49
CA VAL A 788 -7.78 -5.20 -4.63
C VAL A 788 -7.42 -4.14 -3.58
N LEU A 789 -8.24 -3.10 -3.43
CA LEU A 789 -8.04 -2.05 -2.43
C LEU A 789 -7.97 -2.63 -1.02
N ALA A 790 -8.93 -3.47 -0.62
CA ALA A 790 -9.00 -4.09 0.69
C ALA A 790 -7.78 -4.97 1.00
N SER A 791 -7.27 -5.70 -0.01
CA SER A 791 -6.13 -6.61 0.13
C SER A 791 -4.79 -5.88 0.27
N CYS A 792 -4.65 -4.69 -0.33
CA CYS A 792 -3.41 -3.92 -0.26
C CYS A 792 -3.34 -2.99 0.97
N LEU A 793 -4.46 -2.73 1.64
CA LEU A 793 -4.52 -1.81 2.79
C LEU A 793 -3.87 -2.40 4.06
N PRO A 794 -3.30 -1.56 4.95
CA PRO A 794 -3.03 -0.13 4.78
C PRO A 794 -1.87 0.13 3.79
N PRO A 795 -1.69 1.37 3.31
CA PRO A 795 -0.58 1.71 2.43
C PRO A 795 0.79 1.31 2.99
N GLY A 796 1.55 0.51 2.23
CA GLY A 796 2.86 -0.02 2.65
C GLY A 796 3.84 1.07 3.11
N SER A 797 3.89 2.20 2.38
CA SER A 797 4.69 3.38 2.70
C SER A 797 4.37 4.04 4.06
N MET A 798 3.17 3.75 4.61
CA MET A 798 2.68 4.24 5.89
C MET A 798 2.62 3.14 6.95
N THR A 799 3.33 2.02 6.78
CA THR A 799 3.36 0.93 7.75
C THR A 799 4.80 0.59 8.12
N GLY A 800 5.43 -0.28 7.34
CA GLY A 800 6.73 -0.88 7.59
C GLY A 800 6.76 -2.26 6.96
N ALA A 801 7.91 -2.93 7.02
CA ALA A 801 8.06 -4.29 6.52
C ALA A 801 8.71 -5.16 7.61
N PRO A 802 8.18 -6.34 7.94
CA PRO A 802 6.90 -6.91 7.50
C PRO A 802 5.65 -6.17 8.03
N LYS A 803 4.67 -5.93 7.15
CA LYS A 803 3.49 -5.06 7.36
C LYS A 803 2.75 -5.34 8.66
N LYS A 804 2.37 -6.59 8.91
CA LYS A 804 1.61 -7.00 10.11
C LYS A 804 2.38 -6.70 11.40
N ARG A 805 3.63 -7.18 11.50
CA ARG A 805 4.48 -6.98 12.68
C ARG A 805 4.81 -5.52 12.91
N SER A 806 5.11 -4.76 11.85
CA SER A 806 5.34 -3.32 11.93
C SER A 806 4.15 -2.57 12.50
N CYS A 807 2.93 -2.86 12.05
CA CYS A 807 1.71 -2.25 12.58
C CYS A 807 1.47 -2.61 14.05
N GLU A 808 1.74 -3.85 14.47
CA GLU A 808 1.66 -4.26 15.88
C GLU A 808 2.62 -3.45 16.76
N ILE A 809 3.87 -3.30 16.32
CA ILE A 809 4.89 -2.51 17.03
C ILE A 809 4.49 -1.03 17.09
N LEU A 810 4.13 -0.44 15.96
CA LEU A 810 3.76 0.99 15.88
C LEU A 810 2.62 1.34 16.83
N ARG A 811 1.63 0.45 17.00
CA ARG A 811 0.54 0.66 17.95
C ARG A 811 0.97 0.70 19.42
N THR A 812 2.12 0.13 19.76
CA THR A 812 2.69 0.22 21.11
C THR A 812 3.48 1.51 21.35
N ILE A 813 3.92 2.16 20.27
CA ILE A 813 4.77 3.36 20.31
C ILE A 813 3.92 4.62 20.12
N GLU A 814 3.01 4.61 19.14
CA GLU A 814 2.16 5.74 18.82
C GLU A 814 1.07 5.96 19.87
N PRO A 815 0.75 7.21 20.22
CA PRO A 815 -0.14 7.52 21.36
C PRO A 815 -1.62 7.25 21.09
N GLY A 816 -2.01 6.98 19.84
CA GLY A 816 -3.40 6.78 19.47
C GLY A 816 -3.58 6.44 18.00
N GLU A 817 -4.84 6.43 17.56
CA GLU A 817 -5.23 6.12 16.18
C GLU A 817 -4.74 7.15 15.17
N ARG A 818 -4.41 6.68 13.98
CA ARG A 818 -4.08 7.56 12.85
C ARG A 818 -5.34 8.10 12.18
N SER A 819 -6.45 7.36 12.26
CA SER A 819 -7.77 7.74 11.73
C SER A 819 -7.69 7.97 10.21
N VAL A 820 -8.17 9.12 9.74
CA VAL A 820 -8.10 9.51 8.33
C VAL A 820 -6.67 9.56 7.83
N TYR A 821 -5.70 10.00 8.65
CA TYR A 821 -4.29 10.09 8.24
C TYR A 821 -3.70 8.69 8.03
N SER A 822 -2.84 8.53 7.01
CA SER A 822 -2.31 7.22 6.59
C SER A 822 -3.34 6.23 6.02
N GLY A 823 -4.62 6.60 5.95
CA GLY A 823 -5.63 5.90 5.17
C GLY A 823 -5.56 6.26 3.67
N VAL A 824 -6.69 6.15 2.99
CA VAL A 824 -6.81 6.47 1.57
C VAL A 824 -8.09 7.24 1.24
N ILE A 825 -8.04 8.04 0.18
CA ILE A 825 -9.21 8.74 -0.39
C ILE A 825 -9.20 8.59 -1.91
N GLY A 826 -10.36 8.41 -2.51
CA GLY A 826 -10.44 8.14 -3.94
C GLY A 826 -11.83 7.77 -4.41
N TYR A 827 -11.87 7.01 -5.51
CA TYR A 827 -13.12 6.60 -6.13
C TYR A 827 -13.06 5.20 -6.76
N LEU A 828 -14.24 4.60 -6.93
CA LEU A 828 -14.52 3.50 -7.85
C LEU A 828 -15.69 3.91 -8.74
N ASP A 829 -15.46 4.02 -10.05
CA ASP A 829 -16.46 4.43 -11.00
C ASP A 829 -17.36 3.27 -11.47
N VAL A 830 -18.49 3.59 -12.09
CA VAL A 830 -19.48 2.62 -12.59
C VAL A 830 -18.98 1.68 -13.70
N GLN A 831 -17.81 1.94 -14.31
CA GLN A 831 -17.20 1.05 -15.30
C GLN A 831 -16.11 0.17 -14.70
N GLY A 832 -15.68 0.45 -13.47
CA GLY A 832 -14.70 -0.34 -12.71
C GLY A 832 -13.31 0.28 -12.70
N ARG A 833 -13.19 1.58 -13.01
CA ARG A 833 -11.96 2.35 -12.81
C ARG A 833 -11.90 2.84 -11.38
N GLY A 834 -10.73 2.79 -10.76
CA GLY A 834 -10.49 3.43 -9.47
C GLY A 834 -9.11 4.05 -9.38
N ASP A 835 -9.02 5.13 -8.61
CA ASP A 835 -7.77 5.83 -8.30
C ASP A 835 -7.85 6.31 -6.85
N TRP A 836 -6.87 5.90 -6.05
CA TRP A 836 -6.82 6.10 -4.60
C TRP A 836 -5.48 6.72 -4.23
N SER A 837 -5.51 7.80 -3.45
CA SER A 837 -4.30 8.42 -2.90
C SER A 837 -4.17 8.15 -1.42
N VAL A 838 -2.93 8.10 -0.95
CA VAL A 838 -2.64 8.03 0.48
C VAL A 838 -3.01 9.37 1.12
N THR A 839 -3.64 9.37 2.29
CA THR A 839 -3.99 10.59 3.04
C THR A 839 -2.80 11.11 3.85
N ILE A 840 -1.79 11.59 3.13
CA ILE A 840 -0.63 12.33 3.64
C ILE A 840 -0.66 13.78 3.17
N ARG A 841 0.06 14.66 3.89
CA ARG A 841 -0.05 16.12 3.71
C ARG A 841 -1.51 16.57 3.85
N THR A 842 -2.20 15.93 4.78
CA THR A 842 -3.63 16.05 5.03
C THR A 842 -3.87 16.62 6.42
N MET A 843 -4.82 17.54 6.51
CA MET A 843 -5.42 17.97 7.77
C MET A 843 -6.89 17.52 7.78
N PHE A 844 -7.37 17.10 8.95
CA PHE A 844 -8.75 16.67 9.09
C PHE A 844 -9.34 17.10 10.43
N ARG A 845 -10.67 17.16 10.49
CA ARG A 845 -11.42 17.26 11.75
C ARG A 845 -12.63 16.34 11.71
N TRP A 846 -13.10 15.96 12.89
CA TRP A 846 -14.38 15.30 13.09
C TRP A 846 -15.34 16.25 13.81
N ASP A 847 -16.59 16.35 13.35
CA ASP A 847 -17.57 17.29 13.91
C ASP A 847 -17.95 16.96 15.37
N ASP A 848 -17.77 15.70 15.79
CA ASP A 848 -17.97 15.24 17.16
C ASP A 848 -16.74 15.49 18.07
N GLU A 849 -15.57 15.82 17.52
CA GLU A 849 -14.35 16.09 18.29
C GLU A 849 -14.28 17.55 18.72
N LYS A 850 -14.42 17.78 20.02
CA LYS A 850 -14.41 19.14 20.58
C LYS A 850 -13.46 19.25 21.76
N ALA A 851 -12.76 20.38 21.82
CA ALA A 851 -11.95 20.77 22.97
C ALA A 851 -12.73 21.73 23.88
N PRO A 852 -12.44 21.78 25.19
CA PRO A 852 -13.08 22.73 26.10
C PRO A 852 -12.92 24.18 25.64
N ALA A 853 -13.94 25.00 25.90
CA ALA A 853 -13.89 26.44 25.72
C ALA A 853 -12.77 27.05 26.59
N GLN A 854 -12.20 28.19 26.18
CA GLN A 854 -11.08 28.80 26.89
C GLN A 854 -11.27 30.29 27.13
N GLY A 855 -10.81 30.76 28.30
CA GLY A 855 -10.93 32.16 28.70
C GLY A 855 -12.39 32.58 28.78
N ASN A 856 -12.79 33.53 27.94
CA ASN A 856 -14.15 34.09 27.90
C ASN A 856 -15.05 33.42 26.84
N GLU A 857 -14.61 32.33 26.23
CA GLU A 857 -15.40 31.61 25.22
C GLU A 857 -16.48 30.76 25.90
N THR A 858 -17.69 30.76 25.32
CA THR A 858 -18.83 29.98 25.81
C THR A 858 -18.99 28.65 25.08
N GLU A 859 -18.50 28.58 23.84
CA GLU A 859 -18.66 27.40 22.99
C GLU A 859 -17.41 26.52 22.98
N PRO A 860 -17.57 25.18 22.91
CA PRO A 860 -16.45 24.27 22.69
C PRO A 860 -15.71 24.56 21.39
N ARG A 861 -14.41 24.30 21.38
CA ARG A 861 -13.51 24.54 20.25
C ARG A 861 -13.52 23.34 19.29
N GLU A 862 -13.40 23.62 18.01
CA GLU A 862 -13.14 22.60 16.98
C GLU A 862 -11.73 22.03 17.14
N VAL A 863 -11.57 20.73 16.86
CA VAL A 863 -10.26 20.05 16.88
C VAL A 863 -9.87 19.58 15.50
N TRP A 864 -8.71 20.05 15.02
CA TRP A 864 -8.08 19.65 13.78
C TRP A 864 -6.83 18.83 14.07
N ARG A 865 -6.61 17.82 13.25
CA ARG A 865 -5.49 16.89 13.33
C ARG A 865 -4.65 16.99 12.05
N ILE A 866 -3.33 16.95 12.20
CA ILE A 866 -2.37 16.90 11.09
C ILE A 866 -1.33 15.83 11.41
N GLY A 867 -1.26 14.78 10.60
CA GLY A 867 -0.25 13.74 10.75
C GLY A 867 1.02 14.05 9.95
N ALA A 868 2.18 13.71 10.51
CA ALA A 868 3.46 13.70 9.83
C ALA A 868 4.37 12.60 10.41
N GLY A 869 5.24 12.04 9.59
CA GLY A 869 6.10 10.93 9.98
C GLY A 869 7.01 10.48 8.85
N GLY A 870 7.86 9.51 9.13
CA GLY A 870 8.92 9.04 8.25
C GLY A 870 9.25 7.58 8.49
N ALA A 871 10.02 7.01 7.57
CA ALA A 871 10.50 5.65 7.69
C ALA A 871 11.74 5.60 8.57
N VAL A 872 11.63 4.88 9.69
CA VAL A 872 12.78 4.60 10.53
C VAL A 872 13.43 3.33 10.02
N THR A 873 14.71 3.44 9.66
CA THR A 873 15.58 2.33 9.28
C THR A 873 16.79 2.25 10.20
N THR A 874 17.64 1.24 9.99
CA THR A 874 18.95 1.15 10.65
C THR A 874 19.87 2.33 10.32
N LEU A 875 19.60 3.06 9.23
CA LEU A 875 20.41 4.18 8.76
C LEU A 875 19.84 5.55 9.16
N SER A 876 18.66 5.56 9.77
CA SER A 876 18.04 6.78 10.28
C SER A 876 18.81 7.34 11.46
N THR A 877 18.73 8.66 11.64
CA THR A 877 19.12 9.32 12.89
C THR A 877 17.87 9.91 13.55
N PRO A 878 17.73 9.84 14.89
CA PRO A 878 16.59 10.44 15.58
C PRO A 878 16.34 11.89 15.19
N GLU A 879 17.40 12.69 15.11
CA GLU A 879 17.33 14.11 14.75
C GLU A 879 16.87 14.30 13.30
N GLY A 880 17.39 13.48 12.37
CA GLY A 880 17.04 13.54 10.95
C GLY A 880 15.57 13.19 10.70
N GLU A 881 15.07 12.13 11.34
CA GLU A 881 13.66 11.73 11.24
C GLU A 881 12.73 12.77 11.88
N ARG A 882 13.14 13.40 12.98
CA ARG A 882 12.42 14.53 13.56
C ARG A 882 12.36 15.71 12.59
N GLU A 883 13.48 16.08 11.99
CA GLU A 883 13.55 17.18 11.02
C GLU A 883 12.65 16.91 9.81
N GLU A 884 12.68 15.69 9.28
CA GLU A 884 11.82 15.27 8.19
C GLU A 884 10.32 15.35 8.55
N MET A 885 9.95 14.88 9.75
CA MET A 885 8.59 14.97 10.26
C MET A 885 8.11 16.43 10.29
N PHE A 886 8.91 17.36 10.83
CA PHE A 886 8.56 18.79 10.82
C PHE A 886 8.52 19.37 9.40
N VAL A 887 9.41 18.94 8.50
CA VAL A 887 9.39 19.34 7.08
C VAL A 887 8.08 18.96 6.41
N LYS A 888 7.58 17.76 6.68
CA LYS A 888 6.29 17.28 6.18
C LYS A 888 5.11 18.04 6.78
N LEU A 889 5.23 18.50 8.01
CA LEU A 889 4.22 19.24 8.75
C LEU A 889 4.06 20.71 8.30
N TYR A 890 5.14 21.39 7.87
CA TYR A 890 5.09 22.84 7.59
C TYR A 890 4.06 23.27 6.55
N GLY A 891 3.87 22.47 5.49
CA GLY A 891 2.93 22.78 4.41
C GLY A 891 1.49 22.92 4.95
N PRO A 892 0.93 21.83 5.51
CA PRO A 892 -0.37 21.87 6.18
C PRO A 892 -0.43 22.90 7.32
N LEU A 893 0.55 22.89 8.24
CA LEU A 893 0.55 23.71 9.45
C LEU A 893 0.52 25.21 9.15
N GLY A 894 1.35 25.67 8.21
CA GLY A 894 1.43 27.10 7.89
C GLY A 894 0.12 27.67 7.37
N THR A 895 -0.74 26.83 6.77
CA THR A 895 -2.01 27.25 6.17
C THR A 895 -2.92 27.94 7.19
N PHE A 896 -2.94 27.46 8.43
CA PHE A 896 -3.72 28.07 9.51
C PHE A 896 -3.17 29.43 9.95
N SER A 897 -1.84 29.61 9.94
CA SER A 897 -1.21 30.91 10.25
C SER A 897 -1.39 31.95 9.14
N ASP A 898 -1.50 31.52 7.88
CA ASP A 898 -1.70 32.45 6.76
C ASP A 898 -3.16 32.91 6.65
N THR A 899 -4.10 32.03 7.03
CA THR A 899 -5.55 32.29 7.04
C THR A 899 -6.02 33.02 8.30
N ALA A 900 -5.26 32.94 9.40
CA ALA A 900 -5.42 33.76 10.60
C ALA A 900 -4.78 35.15 10.46
#